data_AF-A0A366GJG0-F1
#
_entry.id   AF-A0A366GJG0-F1
#
_cell.length_a   1.000
_cell.length_b   1.000
_cell.length_c   1.000
_cell.angle_alpha   90.00
_cell.angle_beta   90.00
_cell.angle_gamma   90.00
#
_symmetry.space_group_name_H-M   'P 1'
#
loop_
_entity.id
_entity.type
_entity.pdbx_description
1 polymer ?
#
loop_
_entity_poly.entity_id
_entity_poly.type
_entity_poly.pdbx_seq_one_letter_code
_entity_poly.pdbx_strand_id
1 'polypeptide(L)'
;MKYNKTLALVPAILLAACGGEEQTMKAEVPAGSVIYSYPADGQTGISPTSDIVVRFSHAISEEEADIRNKIVVTDGTNNIDYEVKKVDGGRSLKLEPVADLTTGTEYSVTFAEPLATANSTPIGTPNAEGPEGIQFDTRGGFTGIAGLDNLASEFDVARMIPSPEGEFRPMDFSSFRLVLTQPIHPQWKVMGGTIRLEDSSGNPVPASVIVDQRRITIDPCLTEDPARCGTKADELASGASYTVKISGLPSLTNPDARLDFEKSFTARETGPTVVLFQEVIGSGLLEGQKPQVSILNGQIINGVTLNSVLQGTAGPSQQTGGLFAELAYAPAFEADEPLPLRVPRSSVLNSSSLDVKINGRVPIINPETGDIQQTGNIKVTMLSDASGYLLPNPYTDDLNAPRHVKLFMDVAMNTEEAQPNASLSQNLLGVELSGIALVEDGVLQIDAIGVVEPNLLGQEFTDSTIAFRIEAATDADSALDAEDLWEPDTTSPTLVSWMPGPDSAIPGDRDQMQRPGDPIVLNFNEPIDPETLGAGLTLDEGGIPLTLGDGTLEAFVDGTAVVINPVDGLEHGVDYSLDISGGLTDIAGNPATSQSLKFALPAIENENGTTAFTSPFALTTYPGFPCVTEGVDLVNGSHGICVDDAPAGYSSELERDQLPVTTLPKDRPIVVKFSQSMDLTTISSSTFIVEKIADPSAPGDVGTEVAVPGRLELGNQRLRFFPDSNWEVGATYRYTMTSAPGGDCATGDLICSSKGLPLDTDLLMGQGAGPGGPNLSIYFTGTESVQSVFTPLRNLPVRDTNSNYVVDCGTPGGKECLEPFDHETDGNGGFKPSANAAKLTVVNQTATVLGVEGAGAQVGCDAGEDCEENKFIYQTYGLDTEVVGPVLDSEGQPAGVRVLLYPTLLMTTNASVFLDGLGEQRTGPQILRMTYGEPTEDNPLGLVEGVITEGPDGRPTFMATADLTLDAPDLTVPLEGALRHNLYSYPFSLELKGPITFFDDGRMQIEQRNTNVPELDVLVTTDNAILGGTIDFASCLGGLLTGDTTACEELLSGTTESSGAVKIPLQIPEQGVYLNFISNPIKEIPAKQ
;
A
#
# COMPACT_ATOMS: atom_id res chain seq x y z
N MET A 1 -6.44 -49.71 -36.08
CA MET A 1 -6.54 -48.86 -34.88
C MET A 1 -6.53 -49.76 -33.65
N LYS A 2 -5.84 -49.37 -32.56
CA LYS A 2 -5.65 -50.08 -31.27
C LYS A 2 -4.36 -50.90 -31.08
N TYR A 3 -3.20 -50.29 -31.34
CA TYR A 3 -1.91 -50.72 -30.74
C TYR A 3 -1.24 -49.58 -29.94
N ASN A 4 -1.48 -48.30 -30.32
CA ASN A 4 -0.93 -47.14 -29.61
C ASN A 4 -1.59 -46.84 -28.24
N LYS A 5 -2.80 -47.35 -27.96
CA LYS A 5 -3.45 -47.13 -26.64
C LYS A 5 -2.91 -48.03 -25.53
N THR A 6 -2.18 -49.11 -25.85
CA THR A 6 -1.66 -50.04 -24.82
C THR A 6 -0.30 -49.59 -24.26
N LEU A 7 0.48 -48.76 -24.98
CA LEU A 7 1.73 -48.20 -24.46
C LEU A 7 1.51 -47.00 -23.52
N ALA A 8 0.44 -46.23 -23.73
CA ALA A 8 0.09 -45.07 -22.91
C ALA A 8 -0.46 -45.42 -21.51
N LEU A 9 -0.79 -46.70 -21.26
CA LEU A 9 -1.34 -47.20 -19.99
C LEU A 9 -0.27 -47.71 -19.00
N VAL A 10 0.97 -47.87 -19.45
CA VAL A 10 2.08 -48.34 -18.60
C VAL A 10 2.49 -47.31 -17.52
N PRO A 11 2.45 -45.98 -17.74
CA PRO A 11 2.82 -44.99 -16.71
C PRO A 11 1.91 -44.98 -15.48
N ALA A 12 0.59 -45.02 -15.68
CA ALA A 12 -0.41 -45.09 -14.59
C ALA A 12 -0.26 -46.39 -13.78
N ILE A 13 0.03 -47.50 -14.46
CA ILE A 13 0.29 -48.80 -13.82
C ILE A 13 1.65 -48.81 -13.09
N LEU A 14 2.67 -48.09 -13.57
CA LEU A 14 3.98 -48.00 -12.91
C LEU A 14 3.97 -47.11 -11.66
N LEU A 15 3.11 -46.08 -11.62
CA LEU A 15 2.77 -45.35 -10.39
C LEU A 15 2.15 -46.30 -9.34
N ALA A 16 1.36 -47.28 -9.78
CA ALA A 16 0.78 -48.33 -8.92
C ALA A 16 1.70 -49.55 -8.68
N ALA A 17 2.81 -49.71 -9.43
CA ALA A 17 3.63 -50.94 -9.41
C ALA A 17 4.74 -50.96 -8.33
N CYS A 18 4.79 -49.98 -7.42
CA CYS A 18 5.65 -50.03 -6.24
C CYS A 18 5.08 -50.87 -5.07
N GLY A 19 4.09 -51.74 -5.31
CA GLY A 19 3.55 -52.67 -4.32
C GLY A 19 3.62 -54.13 -4.78
N GLY A 20 4.77 -54.79 -4.60
CA GLY A 20 4.95 -56.23 -4.89
C GLY A 20 5.34 -57.03 -3.65
N GLU A 21 4.49 -58.00 -3.25
CA GLU A 21 4.62 -58.82 -2.06
C GLU A 21 5.74 -59.89 -2.11
N GLU A 22 6.20 -60.24 -0.89
CA GLU A 22 6.95 -61.41 -0.42
C GLU A 22 8.45 -61.56 -0.77
N GLN A 23 9.30 -61.01 0.10
CA GLN A 23 10.45 -61.75 0.65
C GLN A 23 10.64 -61.47 2.16
N THR A 24 10.58 -62.52 2.98
CA THR A 24 10.87 -62.47 4.41
C THR A 24 12.39 -62.44 4.65
N MET A 25 12.93 -61.26 4.94
CA MET A 25 14.23 -61.09 5.59
C MET A 25 14.01 -60.88 7.10
N LYS A 26 14.93 -61.37 7.93
CA LYS A 26 14.91 -61.16 9.40
C LYS A 26 14.70 -59.67 9.69
N ALA A 27 13.74 -59.34 10.56
CA ALA A 27 13.47 -57.97 10.98
C ALA A 27 14.73 -57.36 11.64
N GLU A 28 15.50 -56.62 10.84
CA GLU A 28 16.30 -55.52 11.36
C GLU A 28 15.32 -54.47 11.90
N VAL A 29 15.68 -53.84 13.02
CA VAL A 29 14.93 -52.68 13.51
C VAL A 29 14.97 -51.63 12.40
N PRO A 30 13.82 -51.08 11.94
CA PRO A 30 13.81 -50.09 10.88
C PRO A 30 14.75 -48.92 11.22
N ALA A 31 15.55 -48.45 10.26
CA ALA A 31 16.37 -47.27 10.46
C ALA A 31 15.45 -46.04 10.54
N GLY A 32 15.56 -45.26 11.62
CA GLY A 32 14.91 -43.95 11.70
C GLY A 32 15.62 -42.97 10.78
N SER A 33 14.87 -42.17 10.01
CA SER A 33 15.41 -41.13 9.14
C SER A 33 14.48 -39.91 9.11
N VAL A 34 15.04 -38.76 8.75
CA VAL A 34 14.24 -37.67 8.18
C VAL A 34 13.73 -38.13 6.82
N ILE A 35 12.50 -37.76 6.47
CA ILE A 35 11.89 -38.08 5.18
C ILE A 35 11.37 -36.85 4.45
N TYR A 36 11.24 -35.71 5.12
CA TYR A 36 10.82 -34.44 4.51
C TYR A 36 11.21 -33.27 5.42
N SER A 37 11.45 -32.11 4.81
CA SER A 37 11.55 -30.85 5.52
C SER A 37 10.86 -29.73 4.73
N TYR A 38 10.41 -28.71 5.45
CA TYR A 38 10.05 -27.40 4.91
C TYR A 38 10.76 -26.34 5.74
N PRO A 39 11.48 -25.37 5.14
CA PRO A 39 11.96 -25.38 3.77
C PRO A 39 12.68 -26.69 3.39
N ALA A 40 12.64 -27.03 2.10
CA ALA A 40 13.44 -28.13 1.58
C ALA A 40 14.93 -27.76 1.63
N ASP A 41 15.82 -28.75 1.76
CA ASP A 41 17.26 -28.51 1.69
C ASP A 41 17.64 -27.88 0.34
N GLY A 42 18.40 -26.79 0.38
CA GLY A 42 18.74 -25.93 -0.76
C GLY A 42 17.61 -25.03 -1.27
N GLN A 43 16.47 -24.92 -0.57
CA GLN A 43 15.36 -24.06 -1.00
C GLN A 43 15.69 -22.58 -0.75
N THR A 44 15.46 -21.75 -1.77
CA THR A 44 15.78 -20.31 -1.74
C THR A 44 14.52 -19.46 -1.83
N GLY A 45 14.55 -18.25 -1.27
CA GLY A 45 13.48 -17.27 -1.42
C GLY A 45 12.25 -17.57 -0.56
N ILE A 46 12.48 -18.21 0.59
CA ILE A 46 11.46 -18.52 1.59
C ILE A 46 10.99 -17.24 2.29
N SER A 47 9.71 -17.17 2.65
CA SER A 47 9.20 -16.06 3.45
C SER A 47 9.89 -15.99 4.82
N PRO A 48 10.30 -14.81 5.28
CA PRO A 48 10.82 -14.58 6.64
C PRO A 48 9.91 -15.09 7.78
N THR A 49 8.60 -15.19 7.55
CA THR A 49 7.60 -15.62 8.55
C THR A 49 7.36 -17.13 8.55
N SER A 50 8.12 -17.88 7.74
CA SER A 50 7.89 -19.32 7.56
C SER A 50 8.27 -20.16 8.79
N ASP A 51 7.38 -21.08 9.16
CA ASP A 51 7.70 -22.18 10.06
C ASP A 51 8.69 -23.16 9.43
N ILE A 52 9.49 -23.82 10.27
CA ILE A 52 10.36 -24.94 9.85
C ILE A 52 9.68 -26.26 10.23
N VAL A 53 9.46 -27.14 9.27
CA VAL A 53 8.87 -28.47 9.45
C VAL A 53 9.92 -29.53 9.18
N VAL A 54 10.02 -30.54 10.06
CA VAL A 54 10.83 -31.73 9.83
C VAL A 54 9.97 -32.97 10.08
N ARG A 55 9.86 -33.84 9.07
CA ARG A 55 9.11 -35.09 9.15
C ARG A 55 10.03 -36.30 9.13
N PHE A 56 9.65 -37.31 9.91
CA PHE A 56 10.45 -38.48 10.20
C PHE A 56 9.72 -39.77 9.80
N SER A 57 10.49 -40.81 9.48
CA SER A 57 9.95 -42.14 9.19
C SER A 57 9.25 -42.78 10.41
N HIS A 58 9.60 -42.34 11.63
CA HIS A 58 9.07 -42.82 12.90
C HIS A 58 8.82 -41.66 13.86
N ALA A 59 7.83 -41.81 14.75
CA ALA A 59 7.51 -40.79 15.74
C ALA A 59 8.67 -40.56 16.72
N ILE A 60 8.95 -39.28 17.00
CA ILE A 60 9.92 -38.84 18.00
C ILE A 60 9.33 -39.04 19.40
N SER A 61 10.07 -39.77 20.24
CA SER A 61 9.62 -40.19 21.58
C SER A 61 9.94 -39.20 22.69
N GLU A 62 10.84 -38.26 22.44
CA GLU A 62 11.33 -37.26 23.41
C GLU A 62 10.33 -36.12 23.62
N GLU A 63 10.33 -35.46 24.77
CA GLU A 63 9.45 -34.32 25.01
C GLU A 63 9.90 -33.08 24.22
N GLU A 64 8.98 -32.16 23.90
CA GLU A 64 9.26 -30.96 23.09
C GLU A 64 10.40 -30.09 23.65
N ALA A 65 10.49 -29.99 24.98
CA ALA A 65 11.57 -29.26 25.65
C ALA A 65 12.95 -29.90 25.45
N ASP A 66 13.03 -31.24 25.38
CA ASP A 66 14.29 -31.95 25.10
C ASP A 66 14.68 -31.80 23.63
N ILE A 67 13.71 -31.89 22.72
CA ILE A 67 13.89 -31.67 21.28
C ILE A 67 14.45 -30.27 21.01
N ARG A 68 13.90 -29.24 21.65
CA ARG A 68 14.36 -27.85 21.52
C ARG A 68 15.84 -27.68 21.87
N ASN A 69 16.39 -28.45 22.80
CA ASN A 69 17.80 -28.38 23.16
C ASN A 69 18.72 -29.17 22.21
N LYS A 70 18.15 -30.03 21.35
CA LYS A 70 18.90 -30.91 20.44
C LYS A 70 18.94 -30.40 19.01
N ILE A 71 17.90 -29.72 18.54
CA ILE A 71 17.90 -29.09 17.23
C ILE A 71 18.56 -27.71 17.36
N VAL A 72 19.32 -27.30 16.35
CA VAL A 72 19.95 -25.98 16.26
C VAL A 72 19.55 -25.37 14.93
N VAL A 73 18.93 -24.19 14.98
CA VAL A 73 18.67 -23.33 13.83
C VAL A 73 19.63 -22.15 13.93
N THR A 74 20.39 -21.85 12.88
CA THR A 74 21.39 -20.78 12.88
C THR A 74 21.48 -20.06 11.54
N ASP A 75 21.76 -18.76 11.58
CA ASP A 75 22.11 -17.92 10.40
C ASP A 75 23.63 -17.92 10.10
N GLY A 76 24.37 -18.85 10.73
CA GLY A 76 25.83 -18.94 10.69
C GLY A 76 26.56 -18.05 11.73
N THR A 77 25.89 -17.05 12.30
CA THR A 77 26.44 -16.13 13.31
C THR A 77 25.74 -16.29 14.67
N ASN A 78 24.42 -16.43 14.65
CA ASN A 78 23.52 -16.49 15.79
C ASN A 78 22.69 -17.78 15.74
N ASN A 79 22.30 -18.26 16.92
CA ASN A 79 21.28 -19.30 17.03
C ASN A 79 19.90 -18.63 17.09
N ILE A 80 18.95 -19.17 16.34
CA ILE A 80 17.58 -18.67 16.27
C ILE A 80 16.74 -19.40 17.32
N ASP A 81 15.98 -18.63 18.09
CA ASP A 81 15.05 -19.21 19.07
C ASP A 81 13.73 -19.60 18.41
N TYR A 82 13.13 -20.70 18.87
CA TYR A 82 11.89 -21.24 18.34
C TYR A 82 11.12 -22.06 19.39
N GLU A 83 9.82 -22.21 19.15
CA GLU A 83 8.95 -23.17 19.84
C GLU A 83 8.85 -24.47 19.04
N VAL A 84 8.66 -25.61 19.72
CA VAL A 84 8.52 -26.93 19.08
C VAL A 84 7.10 -27.44 19.29
N LYS A 85 6.43 -27.85 18.22
CA LYS A 85 5.13 -28.53 18.25
C LYS A 85 5.20 -29.88 17.55
N LYS A 86 4.77 -30.94 18.23
CA LYS A 86 4.59 -32.27 17.60
C LYS A 86 3.30 -32.33 16.78
N VAL A 87 3.44 -32.75 15.54
CA VAL A 87 2.36 -32.97 14.57
C VAL A 87 2.31 -34.45 14.18
N ASP A 88 1.12 -34.95 13.80
CA ASP A 88 0.91 -36.34 13.37
C ASP A 88 1.47 -37.37 14.37
N GLY A 89 1.15 -37.17 15.66
CA GLY A 89 1.62 -38.05 16.74
C GLY A 89 3.14 -38.01 16.97
N GLY A 90 3.82 -36.94 16.57
CA GLY A 90 5.27 -36.78 16.68
C GLY A 90 6.06 -37.31 15.49
N ARG A 91 5.39 -37.66 14.38
CA ARG A 91 6.05 -37.98 13.10
C ARG A 91 6.49 -36.73 12.35
N SER A 92 5.91 -35.58 12.66
CA SER A 92 6.37 -34.28 12.18
C SER A 92 6.64 -33.36 13.37
N LEU A 93 7.66 -32.52 13.26
CA LEU A 93 7.96 -31.44 14.19
C LEU A 93 7.79 -30.13 13.44
N LYS A 94 7.07 -29.19 14.04
CA LYS A 94 6.99 -27.80 13.59
C LYS A 94 7.80 -26.94 14.55
N LEU A 95 8.79 -26.25 14.02
CA LEU A 95 9.63 -25.30 14.74
C LEU A 95 9.16 -23.91 14.32
N GLU A 96 8.58 -23.16 15.25
CA GLU A 96 8.05 -21.82 15.01
C GLU A 96 9.06 -20.81 15.56
N PRO A 97 9.79 -20.06 14.71
CA PRO A 97 10.69 -19.00 15.17
C PRO A 97 9.96 -18.02 16.10
N VAL A 98 10.62 -17.58 17.18
CA VAL A 98 10.03 -16.62 18.14
C VAL A 98 9.92 -15.22 17.54
N ALA A 99 10.78 -14.90 16.57
CA ALA A 99 10.75 -13.69 15.76
C ALA A 99 10.96 -14.09 14.30
N ASP A 100 10.46 -13.25 13.38
CA ASP A 100 10.66 -13.43 11.95
C ASP A 100 12.14 -13.60 11.62
N LEU A 101 12.43 -14.49 10.68
CA LEU A 101 13.77 -14.68 10.15
C LEU A 101 14.24 -13.38 9.47
N THR A 102 15.54 -13.11 9.50
CA THR A 102 16.11 -11.99 8.74
C THR A 102 16.01 -12.26 7.25
N THR A 103 15.60 -11.26 6.45
CA THR A 103 15.50 -11.32 4.98
C THR A 103 16.86 -11.52 4.31
N GLY A 104 16.87 -12.11 3.12
CA GLY A 104 18.06 -12.31 2.29
C GLY A 104 19.20 -13.06 2.99
N THR A 105 18.87 -13.91 3.97
CA THR A 105 19.82 -14.57 4.87
C THR A 105 19.73 -16.10 4.73
N GLU A 106 20.90 -16.75 4.76
CA GLU A 106 21.08 -18.21 4.73
C GLU A 106 20.93 -18.80 6.14
N TYR A 107 20.21 -19.91 6.25
CA TYR A 107 19.97 -20.62 7.50
C TYR A 107 20.32 -22.10 7.39
N SER A 108 20.70 -22.68 8.53
CA SER A 108 21.02 -24.10 8.68
C SER A 108 20.28 -24.72 9.86
N VAL A 109 19.70 -25.91 9.65
CA VAL A 109 19.07 -26.73 10.71
C VAL A 109 19.87 -28.01 10.92
N THR A 110 20.41 -28.20 12.13
CA THR A 110 21.24 -29.37 12.49
C THR A 110 20.81 -30.01 13.81
N PHE A 111 21.18 -31.27 14.05
CA PHE A 111 20.91 -31.95 15.32
C PHE A 111 22.20 -32.09 16.14
N ALA A 112 22.32 -31.33 17.23
CA ALA A 112 23.44 -31.40 18.16
C ALA A 112 23.57 -32.78 18.83
N GLU A 113 22.44 -33.45 19.05
CA GLU A 113 22.38 -34.86 19.46
C GLU A 113 21.30 -35.60 18.64
N PRO A 114 21.47 -36.90 18.38
CA PRO A 114 20.44 -37.69 17.72
C PRO A 114 19.09 -37.67 18.47
N LEU A 115 18.00 -37.60 17.71
CA LEU A 115 16.63 -37.63 18.22
C LEU A 115 16.17 -39.06 18.48
N ALA A 116 15.63 -39.34 19.66
CA ALA A 116 15.22 -40.69 20.04
C ALA A 116 13.82 -41.05 19.54
N THR A 117 13.68 -42.26 19.00
CA THR A 117 12.41 -42.80 18.48
C THR A 117 11.92 -43.96 19.33
N ALA A 118 10.61 -44.22 19.32
CA ALA A 118 10.01 -45.22 20.19
C ALA A 118 10.40 -46.68 19.84
N ASN A 119 10.81 -46.96 18.60
CA ASN A 119 11.08 -48.33 18.09
C ASN A 119 12.05 -48.37 16.88
N SER A 120 12.92 -47.38 16.70
CA SER A 120 13.92 -47.37 15.63
C SER A 120 15.29 -46.88 16.13
N THR A 121 16.30 -46.84 15.26
CA THR A 121 17.56 -46.17 15.58
C THR A 121 17.33 -44.67 15.79
N PRO A 122 18.06 -44.01 16.71
CA PRO A 122 18.03 -42.55 16.83
C PRO A 122 18.37 -41.88 15.51
N ILE A 123 17.72 -40.76 15.23
CA ILE A 123 17.84 -40.03 13.97
C ILE A 123 18.90 -38.94 14.14
N GLY A 124 20.00 -39.05 13.38
CA GLY A 124 21.05 -38.03 13.35
C GLY A 124 20.67 -36.84 12.45
N THR A 125 21.58 -35.87 12.36
CA THR A 125 21.40 -34.70 11.49
C THR A 125 21.11 -35.13 10.04
N PRO A 126 20.06 -34.58 9.40
CA PRO A 126 19.80 -34.83 7.99
C PRO A 126 20.86 -34.19 7.10
N ASN A 127 21.00 -34.70 5.88
CA ASN A 127 21.73 -34.07 4.79
C ASN A 127 21.12 -34.62 3.49
N ALA A 128 20.52 -33.75 2.68
CA ALA A 128 20.06 -34.10 1.34
C ALA A 128 21.10 -33.64 0.31
N GLU A 129 21.48 -32.36 0.36
CA GLU A 129 22.51 -31.79 -0.51
C GLU A 129 23.50 -30.90 0.26
N GLY A 130 24.76 -30.92 -0.15
CA GLY A 130 25.75 -29.97 0.37
C GLY A 130 26.21 -30.25 1.81
N PRO A 131 26.42 -29.21 2.64
CA PRO A 131 26.84 -29.34 4.04
C PRO A 131 25.86 -30.16 4.90
N GLU A 132 26.33 -30.69 6.03
CA GLU A 132 25.45 -31.39 6.98
C GLU A 132 24.39 -30.44 7.56
N GLY A 133 23.11 -30.83 7.50
CA GLY A 133 21.95 -30.04 7.92
C GLY A 133 20.93 -29.85 6.80
N ILE A 134 19.88 -29.08 7.08
CA ILE A 134 18.93 -28.55 6.09
C ILE A 134 19.32 -27.09 5.85
N GLN A 135 19.75 -26.74 4.64
CA GLN A 135 20.12 -25.37 4.27
C GLN A 135 18.97 -24.67 3.53
N PHE A 136 18.71 -23.40 3.81
CA PHE A 136 17.73 -22.61 3.05
C PHE A 136 17.99 -21.10 3.15
N ASP A 137 17.50 -20.35 2.16
CA ASP A 137 17.62 -18.89 2.12
C ASP A 137 16.26 -18.21 2.16
N THR A 138 16.16 -17.11 2.92
CA THR A 138 15.00 -16.23 2.88
C THR A 138 15.04 -15.28 1.68
N ARG A 139 13.87 -14.84 1.20
CA ARG A 139 13.78 -13.79 0.17
C ARG A 139 14.26 -12.43 0.69
N GLY A 140 14.55 -11.51 -0.23
CA GLY A 140 14.78 -10.09 0.09
C GLY A 140 13.50 -9.38 0.56
N GLY A 141 13.64 -8.18 1.12
CA GLY A 141 12.54 -7.33 1.56
C GLY A 141 11.64 -6.81 0.44
N PHE A 142 10.55 -6.16 0.84
CA PHE A 142 9.58 -5.46 -0.02
C PHE A 142 9.48 -3.97 0.33
N THR A 143 10.59 -3.37 0.74
CA THR A 143 10.64 -2.01 1.32
C THR A 143 10.89 -0.93 0.27
N GLY A 144 11.36 -1.34 -0.91
CA GLY A 144 11.97 -0.47 -1.90
C GLY A 144 13.39 -0.02 -1.54
N ILE A 145 13.91 -0.27 -0.34
CA ILE A 145 15.25 0.17 0.07
C ILE A 145 16.29 -0.85 -0.40
N ALA A 146 17.29 -0.40 -1.16
CA ALA A 146 18.22 -1.30 -1.84
C ALA A 146 18.95 -2.25 -0.86
N GLY A 147 19.42 -1.75 0.29
CA GLY A 147 20.11 -2.55 1.31
C GLY A 147 19.25 -3.56 2.07
N LEU A 148 17.91 -3.48 1.97
CA LEU A 148 16.97 -4.44 2.57
C LEU A 148 16.39 -5.41 1.53
N ASP A 149 16.25 -4.96 0.30
CA ASP A 149 15.61 -5.72 -0.77
C ASP A 149 16.63 -6.49 -1.62
N ASN A 150 17.82 -5.96 -1.89
CA ASN A 150 18.78 -6.63 -2.77
C ASN A 150 19.41 -7.87 -2.10
N LEU A 151 19.46 -8.98 -2.83
CA LEU A 151 20.15 -10.21 -2.41
C LEU A 151 21.65 -10.16 -2.68
N ALA A 152 22.07 -9.32 -3.65
CA ALA A 152 23.47 -9.10 -3.98
C ALA A 152 23.69 -7.70 -4.55
N SER A 153 24.95 -7.23 -4.48
CA SER A 153 25.34 -5.92 -5.01
C SER A 153 25.28 -5.84 -6.54
N GLU A 154 25.55 -6.96 -7.22
CA GLU A 154 25.45 -7.07 -8.68
C GLU A 154 24.02 -7.44 -9.08
N PHE A 155 23.54 -6.88 -10.19
CA PHE A 155 22.24 -7.22 -10.76
C PHE A 155 22.40 -8.40 -11.73
N ASP A 156 21.96 -9.59 -11.31
CA ASP A 156 22.15 -10.85 -12.02
C ASP A 156 20.96 -11.80 -11.81
N VAL A 157 20.93 -12.90 -12.57
CA VAL A 157 20.03 -14.03 -12.37
C VAL A 157 20.56 -14.91 -11.24
N ALA A 158 19.91 -14.87 -10.07
CA ALA A 158 20.26 -15.72 -8.93
C ALA A 158 19.86 -17.18 -9.15
N ARG A 159 18.70 -17.42 -9.78
CA ARG A 159 18.18 -18.77 -10.03
C ARG A 159 17.37 -18.81 -11.33
N MET A 160 17.47 -19.92 -12.06
CA MET A 160 16.63 -20.24 -13.22
C MET A 160 16.13 -21.68 -13.09
N ILE A 161 14.81 -21.89 -13.22
CA ILE A 161 14.16 -23.21 -13.18
C ILE A 161 13.21 -23.35 -14.37
N PRO A 162 13.32 -24.42 -15.18
CA PRO A 162 14.42 -25.38 -15.20
C PRO A 162 15.71 -24.72 -15.73
N SER A 163 16.86 -25.33 -15.44
CA SER A 163 18.17 -24.90 -15.93
C SER A 163 18.94 -26.08 -16.52
N PRO A 164 19.68 -25.90 -17.63
CA PRO A 164 20.43 -27.00 -18.26
C PRO A 164 21.53 -27.59 -17.36
N GLU A 165 21.96 -26.86 -16.33
CA GLU A 165 22.98 -27.28 -15.37
C GLU A 165 22.41 -27.67 -13.99
N GLY A 166 21.09 -27.54 -13.80
CA GLY A 166 20.41 -27.85 -12.54
C GLY A 166 19.80 -29.24 -12.46
N GLU A 167 19.20 -29.55 -11.30
CA GLU A 167 18.41 -30.76 -11.06
C GLU A 167 17.20 -30.83 -12.01
N PHE A 168 16.47 -29.72 -12.14
CA PHE A 168 15.36 -29.58 -13.08
C PHE A 168 15.88 -29.16 -14.45
N ARG A 169 15.92 -30.11 -15.38
CA ARG A 169 16.40 -29.86 -16.75
C ARG A 169 15.27 -29.39 -17.68
N PRO A 170 15.56 -28.52 -18.67
CA PRO A 170 14.57 -28.08 -19.65
C PRO A 170 14.02 -29.20 -20.54
N MET A 171 12.74 -29.12 -20.85
CA MET A 171 11.97 -30.11 -21.60
C MET A 171 11.12 -29.45 -22.68
N ASP A 172 10.46 -30.25 -23.51
CA ASP A 172 9.57 -29.77 -24.56
C ASP A 172 8.38 -28.95 -24.04
N PHE A 173 7.79 -29.30 -22.91
CA PHE A 173 6.68 -28.54 -22.29
C PHE A 173 7.09 -27.58 -21.14
N SER A 174 8.34 -27.11 -21.09
CA SER A 174 8.84 -26.31 -19.96
C SER A 174 8.52 -24.82 -20.06
N SER A 175 8.07 -24.25 -18.94
CA SER A 175 8.09 -22.81 -18.66
C SER A 175 9.31 -22.46 -17.81
N PHE A 176 9.87 -21.28 -18.00
CA PHE A 176 11.11 -20.85 -17.35
C PHE A 176 10.83 -19.77 -16.31
N ARG A 177 11.29 -19.98 -15.09
CA ARG A 177 11.15 -19.08 -13.96
C ARG A 177 12.52 -18.63 -13.49
N LEU A 178 12.74 -17.32 -13.51
CA LEU A 178 13.99 -16.70 -13.08
C LEU A 178 13.74 -15.86 -11.83
N VAL A 179 14.67 -15.93 -10.89
CA VAL A 179 14.75 -15.05 -9.72
C VAL A 179 16.02 -14.23 -9.84
N LEU A 180 15.90 -12.92 -9.80
CA LEU A 180 17.01 -11.98 -9.90
C LEU A 180 17.52 -11.55 -8.51
N THR A 181 18.75 -11.08 -8.46
CA THR A 181 19.37 -10.57 -7.24
C THR A 181 18.80 -9.22 -6.78
N GLN A 182 18.19 -8.46 -7.68
CA GLN A 182 17.58 -7.16 -7.40
C GLN A 182 16.18 -7.06 -8.05
N PRO A 183 15.27 -6.22 -7.53
CA PRO A 183 13.99 -5.95 -8.19
C PRO A 183 14.16 -5.27 -9.55
N ILE A 184 13.29 -5.61 -10.49
CA ILE A 184 13.24 -5.09 -11.87
C ILE A 184 12.46 -3.77 -11.86
N HIS A 185 12.90 -2.79 -12.65
CA HIS A 185 12.16 -1.55 -12.81
C HIS A 185 10.79 -1.81 -13.49
N PRO A 186 9.65 -1.33 -12.96
CA PRO A 186 8.32 -1.60 -13.54
C PRO A 186 8.20 -1.18 -15.02
N GLN A 187 8.79 -0.04 -15.39
CA GLN A 187 8.84 0.47 -16.78
C GLN A 187 9.96 -0.15 -17.65
N TRP A 188 10.45 -1.36 -17.33
CA TRP A 188 11.60 -1.96 -17.99
C TRP A 188 11.51 -2.01 -19.54
N LYS A 189 10.31 -2.23 -20.10
CA LYS A 189 10.08 -2.25 -21.56
C LYS A 189 10.38 -0.89 -22.19
N VAL A 190 9.85 0.18 -21.60
CA VAL A 190 10.05 1.57 -22.08
C VAL A 190 11.51 1.97 -21.97
N MET A 191 12.19 1.50 -20.93
CA MET A 191 13.63 1.72 -20.71
C MET A 191 14.54 0.86 -21.61
N GLY A 192 13.97 0.09 -22.55
CA GLY A 192 14.70 -0.67 -23.57
C GLY A 192 15.11 -2.09 -23.15
N GLY A 193 14.66 -2.57 -22.00
CA GLY A 193 14.87 -3.95 -21.58
C GLY A 193 14.11 -4.93 -22.48
N THR A 194 14.70 -6.09 -22.75
CA THR A 194 14.08 -7.15 -23.55
C THR A 194 14.27 -8.52 -22.90
N ILE A 195 13.24 -9.36 -22.97
CA ILE A 195 13.23 -10.75 -22.48
C ILE A 195 12.65 -11.61 -23.59
N ARG A 196 13.38 -12.65 -24.02
CA ARG A 196 13.00 -13.49 -25.17
C ARG A 196 13.39 -14.95 -24.96
N LEU A 197 12.60 -15.83 -25.58
CA LEU A 197 13.02 -17.18 -25.93
C LEU A 197 13.35 -17.21 -27.43
N GLU A 198 14.53 -17.71 -27.79
CA GLU A 198 15.00 -17.76 -29.18
C GLU A 198 15.29 -19.22 -29.60
N ASP A 199 15.06 -19.54 -30.87
CA ASP A 199 15.45 -20.81 -31.47
C ASP A 199 16.96 -20.84 -31.82
N SER A 200 17.46 -21.99 -32.28
CA SER A 200 18.86 -22.16 -32.72
C SER A 200 19.32 -21.24 -33.86
N SER A 201 18.39 -20.58 -34.58
CA SER A 201 18.67 -19.60 -35.63
C SER A 201 18.59 -18.15 -35.13
N GLY A 202 18.27 -17.93 -33.85
CA GLY A 202 18.06 -16.62 -33.25
C GLY A 202 16.68 -16.01 -33.55
N ASN A 203 15.72 -16.81 -34.01
CA ASN A 203 14.36 -16.32 -34.21
C ASN A 203 13.59 -16.37 -32.87
N PRO A 204 12.77 -15.36 -32.55
CA PRO A 204 11.88 -15.41 -31.40
C PRO A 204 10.92 -16.60 -31.45
N VAL A 205 10.78 -17.29 -30.33
CA VAL A 205 9.77 -18.31 -30.07
C VAL A 205 8.60 -17.63 -29.34
N PRO A 206 7.35 -17.84 -29.77
CA PRO A 206 6.19 -17.28 -29.08
C PRO A 206 6.14 -17.72 -27.61
N ALA A 207 6.09 -16.74 -26.70
CA ALA A 207 6.02 -16.96 -25.27
C ALA A 207 5.38 -15.75 -24.57
N SER A 208 4.59 -16.02 -23.53
CA SER A 208 4.14 -15.01 -22.58
C SER A 208 5.28 -14.69 -21.60
N VAL A 209 5.52 -13.41 -21.34
CA VAL A 209 6.53 -12.94 -20.38
C VAL A 209 5.84 -12.18 -19.26
N ILE A 210 5.93 -12.69 -18.05
CA ILE A 210 5.35 -12.09 -16.85
C ILE A 210 6.50 -11.63 -15.96
N VAL A 211 6.46 -10.38 -15.52
CA VAL A 211 7.48 -9.77 -14.69
C VAL A 211 6.81 -9.15 -13.48
N ASP A 212 7.27 -9.53 -12.29
CA ASP A 212 6.86 -8.90 -11.04
C ASP A 212 8.04 -8.89 -10.06
N GLN A 213 8.31 -7.73 -9.48
CA GLN A 213 9.45 -7.49 -8.60
C GLN A 213 10.77 -8.04 -9.18
N ARG A 214 11.35 -9.09 -8.58
CA ARG A 214 12.60 -9.73 -9.01
C ARG A 214 12.38 -11.03 -9.79
N ARG A 215 11.13 -11.34 -10.15
CA ARG A 215 10.74 -12.61 -10.77
C ARG A 215 10.36 -12.41 -12.23
N ILE A 216 10.78 -13.34 -13.07
CA ILE A 216 10.43 -13.41 -14.48
C ILE A 216 9.92 -14.81 -14.76
N THR A 217 8.76 -14.91 -15.40
CA THR A 217 8.25 -16.16 -15.98
C THR A 217 8.19 -16.01 -17.50
N ILE A 218 8.74 -16.99 -18.21
CA ILE A 218 8.69 -17.12 -19.66
C ILE A 218 7.97 -18.42 -19.97
N ASP A 219 6.76 -18.32 -20.49
CA ASP A 219 5.87 -19.45 -20.75
C ASP A 219 5.62 -19.58 -22.26
N PRO A 220 6.22 -20.58 -22.95
CA PRO A 220 5.95 -20.81 -24.36
C PRO A 220 4.45 -21.00 -24.62
N CYS A 221 3.95 -20.44 -25.72
CA CYS A 221 2.65 -20.85 -26.26
C CYS A 221 2.74 -20.94 -27.78
N LEU A 222 2.77 -22.17 -28.28
CA LEU A 222 3.02 -22.50 -29.68
C LEU A 222 1.75 -22.90 -30.44
N THR A 223 0.61 -22.94 -29.77
CA THR A 223 -0.70 -23.15 -30.38
C THR A 223 -1.22 -21.85 -31.02
N GLU A 224 -1.97 -21.97 -32.12
CA GLU A 224 -2.62 -20.80 -32.74
C GLU A 224 -3.78 -20.24 -31.89
N ASP A 225 -4.37 -21.07 -31.05
CA ASP A 225 -5.47 -20.75 -30.15
C ASP A 225 -4.92 -20.56 -28.72
N PRO A 226 -4.98 -19.34 -28.14
CA PRO A 226 -4.47 -19.08 -26.80
C PRO A 226 -5.16 -19.88 -25.71
N ALA A 227 -6.43 -20.27 -25.90
CA ALA A 227 -7.15 -21.13 -24.96
C ALA A 227 -6.60 -22.58 -24.93
N ARG A 228 -5.67 -22.91 -25.84
CA ARG A 228 -5.05 -24.24 -25.97
C ARG A 228 -3.57 -24.24 -25.53
N CYS A 229 -3.02 -23.10 -25.11
CA CYS A 229 -1.71 -23.05 -24.48
C CYS A 229 -1.70 -23.97 -23.24
N GLY A 230 -0.57 -24.62 -22.96
CA GLY A 230 -0.43 -25.56 -21.86
C GLY A 230 -1.03 -26.96 -22.07
N THR A 231 -1.67 -27.21 -23.21
CA THR A 231 -2.14 -28.55 -23.58
C THR A 231 -1.04 -29.39 -24.23
N LYS A 232 -1.28 -30.69 -24.47
CA LYS A 232 -0.34 -31.58 -25.20
C LYS A 232 0.10 -31.09 -26.58
N ALA A 233 -0.63 -30.13 -27.17
CA ALA A 233 -0.26 -29.54 -28.46
C ALA A 233 0.76 -28.41 -28.33
N ASP A 234 1.00 -27.92 -27.11
CA ASP A 234 1.87 -26.82 -26.78
C ASP A 234 3.21 -27.34 -26.23
N GLU A 235 4.10 -27.67 -27.17
CA GLU A 235 5.40 -28.28 -26.88
C GLU A 235 6.48 -27.68 -27.80
N LEU A 236 7.60 -27.25 -27.22
CA LEU A 236 8.83 -26.98 -27.95
C LEU A 236 9.27 -28.23 -28.74
N ALA A 237 9.99 -28.02 -29.84
CA ALA A 237 10.47 -29.14 -30.63
C ALA A 237 11.51 -29.95 -29.85
N SER A 238 11.13 -31.18 -29.47
CA SER A 238 12.01 -32.15 -28.83
C SER A 238 13.35 -32.31 -29.55
N GLY A 239 14.45 -32.22 -28.79
CA GLY A 239 15.82 -32.30 -29.29
C GLY A 239 16.34 -31.05 -30.00
N ALA A 240 15.53 -30.00 -30.16
CA ALA A 240 15.97 -28.72 -30.69
C ALA A 240 16.64 -27.86 -29.60
N SER A 241 17.51 -26.95 -30.04
CA SER A 241 18.21 -26.02 -29.16
C SER A 241 17.53 -24.66 -29.13
N TYR A 242 17.45 -24.09 -27.93
CA TYR A 242 16.81 -22.82 -27.63
C TYR A 242 17.68 -22.00 -26.67
N THR A 243 17.40 -20.70 -26.59
CA THR A 243 18.11 -19.77 -25.73
C THR A 243 17.13 -18.85 -25.01
N VAL A 244 17.17 -18.82 -23.67
CA VAL A 244 16.57 -17.72 -22.90
C VAL A 244 17.53 -16.56 -22.91
N LYS A 245 17.04 -15.38 -23.29
CA LYS A 245 17.85 -14.17 -23.46
C LYS A 245 17.19 -12.97 -22.81
N ILE A 246 17.94 -12.31 -21.94
CA ILE A 246 17.63 -11.00 -21.36
C ILE A 246 18.66 -10.02 -21.88
N SER A 247 18.24 -8.83 -22.29
CA SER A 247 19.16 -7.77 -22.69
C SER A 247 18.72 -6.42 -22.17
N GLY A 248 19.68 -5.68 -21.58
CA GLY A 248 19.50 -4.32 -21.09
C GLY A 248 18.40 -4.15 -20.04
N LEU A 249 18.09 -5.18 -19.24
CA LEU A 249 17.01 -5.10 -18.25
C LEU A 249 17.42 -4.18 -17.08
N PRO A 250 16.65 -3.12 -16.74
CA PRO A 250 16.98 -2.20 -15.64
C PRO A 250 16.60 -2.73 -14.26
N SER A 251 17.45 -2.43 -13.27
CA SER A 251 17.13 -2.59 -11.85
C SER A 251 16.31 -1.39 -11.35
N LEU A 252 15.37 -1.65 -10.43
CA LEU A 252 14.61 -0.61 -9.73
C LEU A 252 15.45 0.08 -8.66
N THR A 253 16.28 -0.69 -7.95
CA THR A 253 17.02 -0.23 -6.77
C THR A 253 18.42 0.26 -7.12
N ASN A 254 18.90 0.01 -8.34
CA ASN A 254 20.14 0.54 -8.86
C ASN A 254 19.93 1.09 -10.28
N PRO A 255 19.63 2.40 -10.42
CA PRO A 255 19.29 3.02 -11.70
C PRO A 255 20.36 2.88 -12.80
N ASP A 256 21.62 2.66 -12.43
CA ASP A 256 22.74 2.48 -13.37
C ASP A 256 22.93 1.02 -13.80
N ALA A 257 22.39 0.06 -13.05
CA ALA A 257 22.56 -1.36 -13.35
C ALA A 257 21.65 -1.82 -14.50
N ARG A 258 22.22 -2.60 -15.43
CA ARG A 258 21.51 -3.27 -16.51
C ARG A 258 21.95 -4.73 -16.57
N LEU A 259 20.98 -5.64 -16.68
CA LEU A 259 21.20 -7.08 -16.79
C LEU A 259 21.16 -7.53 -18.25
N ASP A 260 22.23 -8.18 -18.68
CA ASP A 260 22.30 -9.00 -19.88
C ASP A 260 22.52 -10.46 -19.45
N PHE A 261 21.67 -11.38 -19.89
CA PHE A 261 21.75 -12.80 -19.54
C PHE A 261 21.42 -13.67 -20.75
N GLU A 262 22.15 -14.76 -20.94
CA GLU A 262 21.91 -15.72 -22.01
C GLU A 262 22.14 -17.14 -21.50
N LYS A 263 21.15 -18.03 -21.67
CA LYS A 263 21.28 -19.45 -21.32
C LYS A 263 20.68 -20.33 -22.41
N SER A 264 21.54 -21.09 -23.08
CA SER A 264 21.13 -22.06 -24.10
C SER A 264 20.87 -23.44 -23.49
N PHE A 265 19.88 -24.14 -24.04
CA PHE A 265 19.50 -25.50 -23.64
C PHE A 265 18.98 -26.31 -24.83
N THR A 266 18.81 -27.62 -24.62
CA THR A 266 18.15 -28.51 -25.58
C THR A 266 16.92 -29.10 -24.91
N ALA A 267 15.76 -29.00 -25.56
CA ALA A 267 14.51 -29.51 -25.03
C ALA A 267 14.52 -31.05 -25.02
N ARG A 268 14.33 -31.67 -23.85
CA ARG A 268 14.17 -33.12 -23.70
C ARG A 268 12.72 -33.54 -23.99
N GLU A 269 12.56 -34.69 -24.64
CA GLU A 269 11.26 -35.31 -24.94
C GLU A 269 10.59 -35.83 -23.66
N THR A 270 9.30 -35.49 -23.48
CA THR A 270 8.47 -35.96 -22.34
C THR A 270 7.43 -36.99 -22.74
N GLY A 271 7.12 -37.09 -24.04
CA GLY A 271 6.07 -37.95 -24.56
C GLY A 271 6.38 -39.46 -24.55
N PRO A 272 5.33 -40.32 -24.60
CA PRO A 272 3.91 -39.98 -24.54
C PRO A 272 3.45 -39.61 -23.12
N THR A 273 2.73 -38.50 -22.98
CA THR A 273 2.23 -37.98 -21.69
C THR A 273 0.84 -38.51 -21.32
N VAL A 274 0.48 -38.42 -20.03
CA VAL A 274 -0.83 -38.81 -19.47
C VAL A 274 -1.41 -37.62 -18.70
N VAL A 275 -2.71 -37.36 -18.86
CA VAL A 275 -3.41 -36.33 -18.08
C VAL A 275 -4.09 -36.99 -16.88
N LEU A 276 -3.91 -36.43 -15.69
CA LEU A 276 -4.56 -36.84 -14.46
C LEU A 276 -5.39 -35.69 -13.91
N PHE A 277 -6.64 -35.98 -13.54
CA PHE A 277 -7.44 -35.05 -12.73
C PHE A 277 -7.03 -35.21 -11.26
N GLN A 278 -6.67 -34.10 -10.64
CA GLN A 278 -6.27 -34.03 -9.24
C GLN A 278 -7.31 -33.22 -8.47
N GLU A 279 -8.02 -33.86 -7.55
CA GLU A 279 -9.10 -33.27 -6.77
C GLU A 279 -8.54 -32.56 -5.51
N VAL A 280 -8.97 -31.32 -5.29
CA VAL A 280 -8.67 -30.58 -4.06
C VAL A 280 -9.59 -31.08 -2.95
N ILE A 281 -9.03 -31.75 -1.96
CA ILE A 281 -9.81 -32.39 -0.89
C ILE A 281 -10.46 -31.37 0.04
N GLY A 282 -11.77 -31.49 0.25
CA GLY A 282 -12.48 -30.64 1.20
C GLY A 282 -11.95 -30.78 2.63
N SER A 283 -11.66 -29.66 3.27
CA SER A 283 -11.17 -29.64 4.65
C SER A 283 -12.23 -30.00 5.69
N GLY A 284 -13.51 -29.99 5.30
CA GLY A 284 -14.66 -30.18 6.18
C GLY A 284 -15.16 -28.89 6.84
N LEU A 285 -14.50 -27.73 6.60
CA LEU A 285 -14.92 -26.42 7.13
C LEU A 285 -16.33 -26.06 6.66
N LEU A 286 -16.60 -26.18 5.37
CA LEU A 286 -17.91 -25.84 4.78
C LEU A 286 -19.02 -26.81 5.22
N GLU A 287 -18.66 -28.00 5.68
CA GLU A 287 -19.60 -29.02 6.17
C GLU A 287 -19.85 -28.93 7.68
N GLY A 288 -19.23 -27.97 8.37
CA GLY A 288 -19.31 -27.82 9.84
C GLY A 288 -18.71 -29.00 10.60
N GLN A 289 -17.83 -29.77 9.97
CA GLN A 289 -17.14 -30.91 10.58
C GLN A 289 -15.85 -30.44 11.28
N LYS A 290 -15.23 -31.33 12.07
CA LYS A 290 -13.89 -31.05 12.59
C LYS A 290 -12.93 -30.95 11.39
N PRO A 291 -12.24 -29.81 11.18
CA PRO A 291 -11.40 -29.64 10.02
C PRO A 291 -10.30 -30.70 9.96
N GLN A 292 -10.07 -31.25 8.77
CA GLN A 292 -8.92 -32.08 8.49
C GLN A 292 -7.66 -31.21 8.50
N VAL A 293 -6.57 -31.76 9.04
CA VAL A 293 -5.30 -31.05 9.18
C VAL A 293 -4.18 -31.80 8.49
N SER A 294 -3.21 -31.05 7.99
CA SER A 294 -2.04 -31.55 7.31
C SER A 294 -1.18 -32.39 8.25
N ILE A 295 -0.73 -33.53 7.74
CA ILE A 295 0.22 -34.41 8.43
C ILE A 295 1.62 -33.79 8.54
N LEU A 296 1.88 -32.72 7.78
CA LEU A 296 3.17 -32.04 7.74
C LEU A 296 3.28 -30.99 8.86
N ASN A 297 2.38 -30.00 8.89
CA ASN A 297 2.46 -28.87 9.82
C ASN A 297 1.24 -28.70 10.74
N GLY A 298 0.21 -29.55 10.63
CA GLY A 298 -0.99 -29.49 11.47
C GLY A 298 -1.94 -28.34 11.13
N GLN A 299 -1.70 -27.58 10.06
CA GLN A 299 -2.65 -26.58 9.56
C GLN A 299 -3.82 -27.24 8.84
N ILE A 300 -4.93 -26.51 8.68
CA ILE A 300 -6.10 -27.01 7.97
C ILE A 300 -5.74 -27.25 6.50
N ILE A 301 -6.00 -28.45 5.98
CA ILE A 301 -5.71 -28.75 4.57
C ILE A 301 -6.60 -27.91 3.65
N ASN A 302 -6.06 -27.44 2.52
CA ASN A 302 -6.74 -26.60 1.54
C ASN A 302 -7.48 -25.41 2.20
N GLY A 303 -6.96 -24.95 3.34
CA GLY A 303 -7.45 -23.82 4.10
C GLY A 303 -6.52 -22.63 3.92
N VAL A 304 -7.08 -21.43 3.71
CA VAL A 304 -6.29 -20.20 3.61
C VAL A 304 -6.71 -19.25 4.73
N THR A 305 -5.74 -18.78 5.50
CA THR A 305 -5.93 -17.78 6.56
C THR A 305 -4.98 -16.64 6.29
N LEU A 306 -5.50 -15.42 6.17
CA LEU A 306 -4.70 -14.22 5.94
C LEU A 306 -4.43 -13.56 7.30
N ASN A 307 -3.15 -13.32 7.63
CA ASN A 307 -2.75 -12.60 8.83
C ASN A 307 -2.22 -11.22 8.45
N SER A 308 -2.71 -10.17 9.12
CA SER A 308 -2.29 -8.79 8.88
C SER A 308 -2.71 -7.86 10.02
N VAL A 309 -2.12 -6.68 10.12
CA VAL A 309 -2.55 -5.58 10.99
C VAL A 309 -3.88 -5.01 10.50
N LEU A 310 -4.05 -4.77 9.19
CA LEU A 310 -5.26 -4.15 8.65
C LEU A 310 -6.49 -5.05 8.74
N GLN A 311 -6.38 -6.35 8.40
CA GLN A 311 -7.50 -7.30 8.45
C GLN A 311 -7.52 -8.17 9.71
N GLY A 312 -6.47 -8.17 10.54
CA GLY A 312 -6.33 -9.13 11.63
C GLY A 312 -6.10 -10.54 11.08
N THR A 313 -6.56 -11.56 11.82
CA THR A 313 -6.64 -12.94 11.34
C THR A 313 -7.98 -13.14 10.62
N ALA A 314 -7.94 -13.20 9.29
CA ALA A 314 -9.11 -13.44 8.44
C ALA A 314 -9.13 -14.88 7.92
N GLY A 315 -10.28 -15.55 8.04
CA GLY A 315 -10.46 -16.94 7.62
C GLY A 315 -10.71 -17.93 8.76
N PRO A 316 -10.55 -19.25 8.51
CA PRO A 316 -10.06 -19.84 7.27
C PRO A 316 -11.10 -19.89 6.14
N SER A 317 -10.69 -19.63 4.89
CA SER A 317 -11.45 -20.03 3.70
C SER A 317 -11.09 -21.46 3.30
N GLN A 318 -11.96 -22.14 2.55
CA GLN A 318 -11.72 -23.49 2.04
C GLN A 318 -11.58 -23.46 0.51
N GLN A 319 -10.45 -23.94 -0.01
CA GLN A 319 -10.24 -24.18 -1.44
C GLN A 319 -10.99 -25.43 -1.92
N THR A 320 -11.48 -25.39 -3.15
CA THR A 320 -12.28 -26.43 -3.80
C THR A 320 -11.98 -26.48 -5.30
N GLY A 321 -12.39 -27.58 -5.94
CA GLY A 321 -12.20 -27.81 -7.38
C GLY A 321 -11.17 -28.91 -7.66
N GLY A 322 -10.49 -28.80 -8.80
CA GLY A 322 -9.44 -29.73 -9.18
C GLY A 322 -8.59 -29.21 -10.33
N LEU A 323 -7.43 -29.83 -10.53
CA LEU A 323 -6.44 -29.46 -11.54
C LEU A 323 -6.24 -30.62 -12.51
N PHE A 324 -6.05 -30.30 -13.78
CA PHE A 324 -5.64 -31.28 -14.78
C PHE A 324 -4.12 -31.19 -14.93
N ALA A 325 -3.41 -32.26 -14.60
CA ALA A 325 -1.96 -32.31 -14.69
C ALA A 325 -1.52 -33.28 -15.78
N GLU A 326 -0.70 -32.79 -16.71
CA GLU A 326 -0.01 -33.58 -17.70
C GLU A 326 1.31 -34.12 -17.13
N LEU A 327 1.42 -35.44 -16.99
CA LEU A 327 2.59 -36.15 -16.49
C LEU A 327 3.41 -36.73 -17.64
N ALA A 328 4.73 -36.57 -17.58
CA ALA A 328 5.62 -37.14 -18.57
C ALA A 328 5.70 -38.68 -18.52
N TYR A 329 6.26 -39.27 -19.58
CA TYR A 329 6.43 -40.70 -19.69
C TYR A 329 7.48 -41.23 -18.71
N ALA A 330 7.05 -41.67 -17.52
CA ALA A 330 7.94 -42.15 -16.45
C ALA A 330 9.08 -43.09 -16.91
N PRO A 331 8.88 -44.06 -17.82
CA PRO A 331 9.98 -44.92 -18.30
C PRO A 331 11.08 -44.22 -19.12
N ALA A 332 10.88 -42.97 -19.53
CA ALA A 332 11.90 -42.15 -20.19
C ALA A 332 12.82 -41.40 -19.21
N PHE A 333 12.57 -41.53 -17.90
CA PHE A 333 13.34 -40.91 -16.82
C PHE A 333 13.96 -42.01 -15.95
N GLU A 334 15.21 -41.82 -15.53
CA GLU A 334 15.85 -42.76 -14.61
C GLU A 334 15.19 -42.69 -13.22
N ALA A 335 15.37 -43.72 -12.40
CA ALA A 335 14.68 -43.81 -11.10
C ALA A 335 15.06 -42.68 -10.12
N ASP A 336 16.26 -42.14 -10.27
CA ASP A 336 16.85 -41.03 -9.52
C ASP A 336 16.65 -39.67 -10.19
N GLU A 337 16.04 -39.61 -11.38
CA GLU A 337 15.72 -38.34 -12.06
C GLU A 337 14.34 -37.81 -11.63
N PRO A 338 14.16 -36.47 -11.53
CA PRO A 338 12.85 -35.88 -11.32
C PRO A 338 11.88 -36.20 -12.47
N LEU A 339 10.70 -36.72 -12.14
CA LEU A 339 9.62 -36.93 -13.10
C LEU A 339 8.78 -35.64 -13.22
N PRO A 340 8.82 -34.94 -14.36
CA PRO A 340 8.10 -33.69 -14.56
C PRO A 340 6.60 -33.88 -14.76
N LEU A 341 5.84 -32.87 -14.33
CA LEU A 341 4.44 -32.66 -14.65
C LEU A 341 4.17 -31.19 -14.95
N ARG A 342 3.08 -30.92 -15.64
CA ARG A 342 2.62 -29.58 -16.00
C ARG A 342 1.14 -29.43 -15.70
N VAL A 343 0.75 -28.31 -15.11
CA VAL A 343 -0.67 -27.90 -15.02
C VAL A 343 -0.86 -26.72 -15.98
N PRO A 344 -1.82 -26.79 -16.93
CA PRO A 344 -1.99 -25.76 -17.95
C PRO A 344 -2.28 -24.39 -17.34
N ARG A 345 -1.77 -23.33 -17.98
CA ARG A 345 -2.24 -21.95 -17.78
C ARG A 345 -3.76 -21.85 -17.93
N SER A 346 -4.34 -20.81 -17.34
CA SER A 346 -5.80 -20.61 -17.22
C SER A 346 -6.52 -21.64 -16.33
N SER A 347 -5.81 -22.58 -15.68
CA SER A 347 -6.42 -23.40 -14.63
C SER A 347 -6.85 -22.54 -13.44
N VAL A 348 -8.02 -22.80 -12.87
CA VAL A 348 -8.59 -22.01 -11.77
C VAL A 348 -8.82 -22.86 -10.53
N LEU A 349 -8.33 -22.38 -9.39
CA LEU A 349 -8.71 -22.86 -8.06
C LEU A 349 -9.72 -21.88 -7.44
N ASN A 350 -10.77 -22.42 -6.83
CA ASN A 350 -11.82 -21.62 -6.18
C ASN A 350 -11.72 -21.74 -4.67
N SER A 351 -12.07 -20.69 -3.94
CA SER A 351 -12.11 -20.69 -2.48
C SER A 351 -13.34 -19.99 -1.95
N SER A 352 -13.84 -20.48 -0.81
CA SER A 352 -15.04 -19.95 -0.18
C SER A 352 -14.90 -18.49 0.24
N SER A 353 -16.03 -17.80 0.26
CA SER A 353 -16.13 -16.40 0.70
C SER A 353 -15.68 -16.18 2.14
N LEU A 354 -15.11 -14.99 2.39
CA LEU A 354 -14.69 -14.50 3.70
C LEU A 354 -15.41 -13.20 4.04
N ASP A 355 -15.79 -13.03 5.31
CA ASP A 355 -16.24 -11.73 5.84
C ASP A 355 -15.04 -10.78 5.94
N VAL A 356 -15.21 -9.55 5.46
CA VAL A 356 -14.15 -8.53 5.51
C VAL A 356 -14.31 -7.67 6.75
N LYS A 357 -13.24 -7.58 7.56
CA LYS A 357 -13.21 -6.87 8.84
C LYS A 357 -11.92 -6.10 9.00
N ILE A 358 -11.98 -4.95 9.67
CA ILE A 358 -10.81 -4.18 10.10
C ILE A 358 -10.28 -4.81 11.39
N ASN A 359 -9.01 -5.18 11.38
CA ASN A 359 -8.28 -5.84 12.47
C ASN A 359 -9.04 -7.06 13.05
N GLY A 360 -9.72 -7.83 12.17
CA GLY A 360 -10.46 -9.05 12.50
C GLY A 360 -11.77 -8.83 13.27
N ARG A 361 -12.12 -7.57 13.59
CA ARG A 361 -13.18 -7.25 14.56
C ARG A 361 -14.28 -6.35 14.02
N VAL A 362 -13.93 -5.21 13.44
CA VAL A 362 -14.91 -4.20 13.02
C VAL A 362 -15.39 -4.54 11.61
N PRO A 363 -16.69 -4.84 11.40
CA PRO A 363 -17.17 -5.27 10.09
C PRO A 363 -17.13 -4.12 9.08
N ILE A 364 -16.67 -4.42 7.87
CA ILE A 364 -16.88 -3.52 6.73
C ILE A 364 -18.29 -3.77 6.22
N ILE A 365 -19.04 -2.71 5.95
CA ILE A 365 -20.42 -2.81 5.44
C ILE A 365 -20.42 -2.45 3.96
N ASN A 366 -21.04 -3.30 3.14
CA ASN A 366 -21.28 -2.99 1.74
C ASN A 366 -22.28 -1.83 1.66
N PRO A 367 -21.92 -0.70 1.05
CA PRO A 367 -22.76 0.49 1.06
C PRO A 367 -24.02 0.35 0.18
N GLU A 368 -24.04 -0.57 -0.79
CA GLU A 368 -25.19 -0.85 -1.64
C GLU A 368 -26.23 -1.74 -0.95
N THR A 369 -25.78 -2.80 -0.26
CA THR A 369 -26.67 -3.80 0.36
C THR A 369 -27.01 -3.48 1.81
N GLY A 370 -26.10 -2.82 2.53
CA GLY A 370 -26.19 -2.60 3.98
C GLY A 370 -25.78 -3.81 4.83
N ASP A 371 -25.31 -4.89 4.20
CA ASP A 371 -24.84 -6.11 4.88
C ASP A 371 -23.31 -6.08 5.07
N ILE A 372 -22.78 -7.01 5.86
CA ILE A 372 -21.32 -7.18 6.00
C ILE A 372 -20.72 -7.51 4.62
N GLN A 373 -19.67 -6.78 4.25
CA GLN A 373 -18.92 -7.01 3.03
C GLN A 373 -18.27 -8.40 3.09
N GLN A 374 -18.46 -9.17 2.02
CA GLN A 374 -17.81 -10.46 1.84
C GLN A 374 -16.96 -10.44 0.58
N THR A 375 -15.98 -11.34 0.45
CA THR A 375 -15.18 -11.47 -0.77
C THR A 375 -15.96 -12.06 -1.94
N GLY A 376 -17.04 -12.80 -1.66
CA GLY A 376 -17.59 -13.75 -2.62
C GLY A 376 -16.57 -14.85 -2.93
N ASN A 377 -16.76 -15.59 -4.02
CA ASN A 377 -15.80 -16.61 -4.41
C ASN A 377 -14.42 -16.01 -4.69
N ILE A 378 -13.38 -16.53 -4.03
CA ILE A 378 -11.99 -16.13 -4.26
C ILE A 378 -11.41 -17.05 -5.34
N LYS A 379 -10.87 -16.47 -6.40
CA LYS A 379 -10.31 -17.20 -7.54
C LYS A 379 -8.79 -17.05 -7.56
N VAL A 380 -8.11 -18.16 -7.86
CA VAL A 380 -6.68 -18.20 -8.11
C VAL A 380 -6.48 -18.81 -9.50
N THR A 381 -6.10 -17.99 -10.47
CA THR A 381 -5.95 -18.36 -11.88
C THR A 381 -4.48 -18.49 -12.22
N MET A 382 -4.07 -19.61 -12.82
CA MET A 382 -2.70 -19.81 -13.31
C MET A 382 -2.42 -18.88 -14.49
N LEU A 383 -1.44 -17.98 -14.35
CA LEU A 383 -1.04 -17.03 -15.40
C LEU A 383 -0.13 -17.66 -16.46
N SER A 384 0.56 -18.73 -16.07
CA SER A 384 1.45 -19.54 -16.90
C SER A 384 1.30 -21.00 -16.54
N ASP A 385 1.82 -21.90 -17.37
CA ASP A 385 1.89 -23.32 -17.03
C ASP A 385 2.65 -23.51 -15.71
N ALA A 386 1.99 -24.16 -14.75
CA ALA A 386 2.63 -24.52 -13.49
C ALA A 386 3.50 -25.76 -13.70
N SER A 387 4.75 -25.69 -13.25
CA SER A 387 5.73 -26.76 -13.41
C SER A 387 5.84 -27.57 -12.12
N GLY A 388 5.75 -28.89 -12.22
CA GLY A 388 5.88 -29.80 -11.09
C GLY A 388 6.91 -30.90 -11.31
N TYR A 389 7.44 -31.42 -10.22
CA TYR A 389 8.43 -32.50 -10.24
C TYR A 389 8.17 -33.49 -9.11
N LEU A 390 8.11 -34.79 -9.44
CA LEU A 390 8.12 -35.90 -8.49
C LEU A 390 9.55 -36.43 -8.36
N LEU A 391 10.15 -36.26 -7.18
CA LEU A 391 11.54 -36.59 -6.91
C LEU A 391 11.66 -37.86 -6.05
N PRO A 392 12.75 -38.63 -6.18
CA PRO A 392 13.12 -39.59 -5.13
C PRO A 392 13.28 -38.88 -3.78
N ASN A 393 13.19 -39.62 -2.67
CA ASN A 393 13.39 -39.02 -1.35
C ASN A 393 14.89 -38.68 -1.16
N PRO A 394 15.27 -37.41 -0.96
CA PRO A 394 16.67 -37.03 -0.89
C PRO A 394 17.32 -37.37 0.46
N TYR A 395 16.52 -37.67 1.49
CA TYR A 395 17.02 -37.97 2.83
C TYR A 395 17.22 -39.48 3.11
N THR A 396 16.68 -40.36 2.26
CA THR A 396 16.74 -41.81 2.48
C THR A 396 16.55 -42.60 1.19
N ASP A 397 17.30 -43.69 1.06
CA ASP A 397 17.17 -44.66 -0.04
C ASP A 397 16.06 -45.71 0.19
N ASP A 398 15.26 -45.58 1.27
CA ASP A 398 14.13 -46.48 1.51
C ASP A 398 13.08 -46.32 0.41
N LEU A 399 12.86 -47.41 -0.35
CA LEU A 399 11.88 -47.44 -1.44
C LEU A 399 10.43 -47.23 -0.98
N ASN A 400 10.14 -47.38 0.32
CA ASN A 400 8.83 -47.10 0.90
C ASN A 400 8.73 -45.67 1.45
N ALA A 401 9.81 -44.88 1.43
CA ALA A 401 9.72 -43.47 1.77
C ALA A 401 8.91 -42.73 0.69
N PRO A 402 8.09 -41.75 1.07
CA PRO A 402 7.31 -41.01 0.10
C PRO A 402 8.24 -40.23 -0.84
N ARG A 403 7.82 -40.07 -2.08
CA ARG A 403 8.50 -39.21 -3.06
C ARG A 403 8.32 -37.76 -2.64
N HIS A 404 9.27 -36.91 -3.01
CA HIS A 404 9.12 -35.47 -2.82
C HIS A 404 8.38 -34.86 -4.00
N VAL A 405 7.66 -33.77 -3.74
CA VAL A 405 6.97 -32.98 -4.77
C VAL A 405 7.44 -31.54 -4.67
N LYS A 406 7.81 -30.94 -5.79
CA LYS A 406 7.94 -29.49 -5.92
C LYS A 406 6.98 -28.99 -7.00
N LEU A 407 6.21 -27.95 -6.70
CA LEU A 407 5.33 -27.26 -7.64
C LEU A 407 5.70 -25.78 -7.69
N PHE A 408 5.85 -25.23 -8.89
CA PHE A 408 6.13 -23.83 -9.14
C PHE A 408 4.97 -23.23 -9.93
N MET A 409 4.33 -22.22 -9.35
CA MET A 409 3.11 -21.63 -9.90
C MET A 409 3.23 -20.11 -9.92
N ASP A 410 2.65 -19.51 -10.95
CA ASP A 410 2.48 -18.07 -11.09
C ASP A 410 0.99 -17.83 -11.24
N VAL A 411 0.41 -17.08 -10.32
CA VAL A 411 -1.04 -16.98 -10.20
C VAL A 411 -1.50 -15.53 -10.10
N ALA A 412 -2.69 -15.25 -10.62
CA ALA A 412 -3.46 -14.07 -10.28
C ALA A 412 -4.50 -14.46 -9.24
N MET A 413 -4.57 -13.69 -8.16
CA MET A 413 -5.60 -13.82 -7.13
C MET A 413 -6.61 -12.70 -7.30
N ASN A 414 -7.91 -13.02 -7.23
CA ASN A 414 -8.98 -12.03 -7.30
C ASN A 414 -10.25 -12.50 -6.57
N THR A 415 -11.19 -11.59 -6.36
CA THR A 415 -12.46 -11.91 -5.69
C THR A 415 -13.66 -11.58 -6.57
N GLU A 416 -14.81 -12.18 -6.25
CA GLU A 416 -16.06 -11.96 -6.99
C GLU A 416 -16.66 -10.57 -6.72
N GLU A 417 -16.63 -10.12 -5.45
CA GLU A 417 -17.19 -8.83 -5.06
C GLU A 417 -16.24 -7.67 -5.38
N ALA A 418 -16.79 -6.54 -5.82
CA ALA A 418 -16.02 -5.43 -6.38
C ALA A 418 -15.02 -4.79 -5.41
N GLN A 419 -15.47 -4.42 -4.20
CA GLN A 419 -14.62 -3.76 -3.20
C GLN A 419 -13.42 -4.66 -2.77
N PRO A 420 -13.62 -5.94 -2.40
CA PRO A 420 -12.50 -6.81 -2.08
C PRO A 420 -11.62 -7.12 -3.28
N ASN A 421 -12.18 -7.12 -4.50
CA ASN A 421 -11.42 -7.39 -5.72
C ASN A 421 -10.39 -6.28 -5.95
N ALA A 422 -10.83 -5.01 -5.85
CA ALA A 422 -9.92 -3.87 -5.92
C ALA A 422 -8.86 -3.86 -4.81
N SER A 423 -9.15 -4.49 -3.66
CA SER A 423 -8.28 -4.53 -2.48
C SER A 423 -7.23 -5.63 -2.49
N LEU A 424 -7.54 -6.76 -3.12
CA LEU A 424 -6.76 -8.01 -3.06
C LEU A 424 -6.21 -8.47 -4.41
N SER A 425 -6.72 -7.92 -5.53
CA SER A 425 -6.32 -8.35 -6.87
C SER A 425 -4.83 -8.07 -7.12
N GLN A 426 -4.08 -9.13 -7.42
CA GLN A 426 -2.65 -9.06 -7.66
C GLN A 426 -2.09 -10.33 -8.31
N ASN A 427 -0.91 -10.19 -8.91
CA ASN A 427 -0.05 -11.28 -9.30
C ASN A 427 0.72 -11.79 -8.08
N LEU A 428 0.86 -13.10 -7.96
CA LEU A 428 1.72 -13.79 -7.01
C LEU A 428 2.64 -14.72 -7.81
N LEU A 429 3.84 -14.22 -8.15
CA LEU A 429 4.80 -14.98 -8.94
C LEU A 429 5.70 -15.86 -8.07
N GLY A 430 6.05 -17.03 -8.59
CA GLY A 430 6.99 -17.97 -7.99
C GLY A 430 6.51 -18.58 -6.69
N VAL A 431 5.22 -18.85 -6.59
CA VAL A 431 4.63 -19.64 -5.50
C VAL A 431 5.22 -21.06 -5.60
N GLU A 432 6.00 -21.43 -4.60
CA GLU A 432 6.68 -22.73 -4.52
C GLU A 432 6.03 -23.58 -3.43
N LEU A 433 5.41 -24.69 -3.82
CA LEU A 433 4.91 -25.72 -2.88
C LEU A 433 5.91 -26.86 -2.80
N SER A 434 6.27 -27.26 -1.58
CA SER A 434 7.12 -28.42 -1.34
C SER A 434 6.39 -29.44 -0.46
N GLY A 435 6.40 -30.70 -0.87
CA GLY A 435 5.58 -31.72 -0.24
C GLY A 435 6.07 -33.14 -0.44
N ILE A 436 5.20 -34.07 -0.06
CA ILE A 436 5.38 -35.51 -0.23
C ILE A 436 4.24 -36.12 -1.04
N ALA A 437 4.56 -37.14 -1.83
CA ALA A 437 3.63 -37.94 -2.61
C ALA A 437 3.70 -39.40 -2.18
N LEU A 438 2.53 -40.00 -1.95
CA LEU A 438 2.38 -41.41 -1.62
C LEU A 438 1.19 -42.00 -2.39
N VAL A 439 1.30 -43.25 -2.83
CA VAL A 439 0.18 -43.98 -3.42
C VAL A 439 -0.39 -44.92 -2.36
N GLU A 440 -1.62 -44.66 -1.92
CA GLU A 440 -2.37 -45.51 -0.99
C GLU A 440 -3.66 -45.99 -1.66
N ASP A 441 -3.92 -47.29 -1.62
CA ASP A 441 -5.14 -47.91 -2.20
C ASP A 441 -5.44 -47.52 -3.67
N GLY A 442 -4.40 -47.22 -4.46
CA GLY A 442 -4.52 -46.81 -5.86
C GLY A 442 -4.83 -45.32 -6.09
N VAL A 443 -4.79 -44.52 -5.02
CA VAL A 443 -4.92 -43.05 -5.05
C VAL A 443 -3.56 -42.43 -4.77
N LEU A 444 -3.10 -41.56 -5.67
CA LEU A 444 -1.95 -40.71 -5.43
C LEU A 444 -2.38 -39.55 -4.52
N GLN A 445 -1.83 -39.50 -3.32
CA GLN A 445 -2.04 -38.42 -2.37
C GLN A 445 -0.79 -37.53 -2.34
N ILE A 446 -0.99 -36.22 -2.49
CA ILE A 446 0.05 -35.20 -2.36
C ILE A 446 -0.30 -34.30 -1.19
N ASP A 447 0.59 -34.22 -0.20
CA ASP A 447 0.54 -33.24 0.88
C ASP A 447 1.70 -32.26 0.68
N ALA A 448 1.42 -30.96 0.57
CA ALA A 448 2.45 -29.94 0.33
C ALA A 448 2.22 -28.68 1.15
N ILE A 449 3.29 -27.96 1.46
CA ILE A 449 3.25 -26.67 2.15
C ILE A 449 3.90 -25.60 1.27
N GLY A 450 3.33 -24.40 1.30
CA GLY A 450 3.98 -23.19 0.84
C GLY A 450 3.52 -21.98 1.65
N VAL A 451 4.13 -20.83 1.38
CA VAL A 451 3.72 -19.54 1.95
C VAL A 451 3.49 -18.56 0.80
N VAL A 452 2.42 -17.79 0.91
CA VAL A 452 2.13 -16.65 0.03
C VAL A 452 2.02 -15.39 0.87
N GLU A 453 2.43 -14.26 0.29
CA GLU A 453 2.46 -12.98 1.00
C GLU A 453 1.74 -11.90 0.18
N PRO A 454 0.40 -11.92 0.11
CA PRO A 454 -0.34 -10.96 -0.69
C PRO A 454 -0.27 -9.57 -0.08
N ASN A 455 -0.12 -8.57 -0.95
CA ASN A 455 -0.24 -7.15 -0.63
C ASN A 455 -1.72 -6.77 -0.47
N LEU A 456 -2.07 -6.24 0.69
CA LEU A 456 -3.41 -5.80 1.06
C LEU A 456 -3.49 -4.28 0.98
N LEU A 457 -4.44 -3.77 0.18
CA LEU A 457 -4.67 -2.33 -0.05
C LEU A 457 -3.43 -1.55 -0.53
N GLY A 458 -2.37 -2.22 -0.99
CA GLY A 458 -1.12 -1.58 -1.38
C GLY A 458 -0.30 -1.04 -0.20
N GLN A 459 -0.68 -1.37 1.04
CA GLN A 459 -0.14 -0.77 2.27
C GLN A 459 0.54 -1.77 3.19
N GLU A 460 0.19 -3.07 3.09
CA GLU A 460 0.70 -4.11 3.97
C GLU A 460 0.87 -5.43 3.23
N PHE A 461 2.00 -6.10 3.41
CA PHE A 461 2.15 -7.50 3.00
C PHE A 461 1.67 -8.41 4.12
N THR A 462 0.65 -9.20 3.81
CA THR A 462 0.10 -10.22 4.70
C THR A 462 0.89 -11.51 4.57
N ASP A 463 0.73 -12.44 5.50
CA ASP A 463 1.26 -13.81 5.36
C ASP A 463 0.13 -14.84 5.38
N SER A 464 0.32 -15.90 4.60
CA SER A 464 -0.54 -17.08 4.64
C SER A 464 0.25 -18.33 4.31
N THR A 465 0.38 -19.22 5.30
CA THR A 465 0.83 -20.59 5.02
C THR A 465 -0.32 -21.39 4.42
N ILE A 466 -0.05 -22.06 3.31
CA ILE A 466 -1.00 -22.93 2.63
C ILE A 466 -0.54 -24.37 2.80
N ALA A 467 -1.43 -25.22 3.31
CA ALA A 467 -1.22 -26.66 3.37
C ALA A 467 -2.13 -27.35 2.35
N PHE A 468 -1.60 -27.76 1.21
CA PHE A 468 -2.37 -28.43 0.16
C PHE A 468 -2.49 -29.93 0.42
N ARG A 469 -3.70 -30.47 0.18
CA ARG A 469 -3.93 -31.91 0.00
C ARG A 469 -4.70 -32.15 -1.29
N ILE A 470 -4.06 -32.82 -2.23
CA ILE A 470 -4.65 -33.13 -3.53
C ILE A 470 -4.58 -34.64 -3.75
N GLU A 471 -5.65 -35.22 -4.27
CA GLU A 471 -5.74 -36.66 -4.54
C GLU A 471 -6.05 -36.92 -6.01
N ALA A 472 -5.42 -37.93 -6.60
CA ALA A 472 -5.66 -38.34 -7.98
C ALA A 472 -5.82 -39.86 -8.07
N ALA A 473 -6.90 -40.31 -8.69
CA ALA A 473 -7.08 -41.73 -9.01
C ALA A 473 -6.06 -42.15 -10.08
N THR A 474 -5.31 -43.22 -9.80
CA THR A 474 -4.22 -43.68 -10.69
C THR A 474 -4.64 -44.79 -11.65
N ASP A 475 -5.92 -45.17 -11.65
CA ASP A 475 -6.40 -46.22 -12.54
C ASP A 475 -6.51 -45.77 -14.00
N ALA A 476 -6.47 -46.76 -14.87
CA ALA A 476 -6.48 -46.61 -16.32
C ALA A 476 -7.69 -45.83 -16.86
N ASP A 477 -8.87 -46.04 -16.28
CA ASP A 477 -10.11 -45.45 -16.78
C ASP A 477 -10.15 -43.97 -16.37
N SER A 478 -9.84 -43.65 -15.11
CA SER A 478 -9.73 -42.27 -14.61
C SER A 478 -8.74 -41.41 -15.41
N ALA A 479 -7.57 -41.96 -15.74
CA ALA A 479 -6.55 -41.24 -16.53
C ALA A 479 -6.97 -41.03 -18.00
N LEU A 480 -7.75 -41.94 -18.57
CA LEU A 480 -8.26 -41.80 -19.94
C LEU A 480 -9.43 -40.81 -20.01
N ASP A 481 -10.26 -40.76 -18.98
CA ASP A 481 -11.41 -39.85 -18.90
C ASP A 481 -10.97 -38.40 -18.63
N ALA A 482 -9.90 -38.19 -17.86
CA ALA A 482 -9.42 -36.85 -17.50
C ALA A 482 -9.11 -35.96 -18.71
N GLU A 483 -8.54 -36.52 -19.79
CA GLU A 483 -8.25 -35.76 -21.02
C GLU A 483 -9.53 -35.31 -21.74
N ASP A 484 -10.60 -36.12 -21.69
CA ASP A 484 -11.90 -35.80 -22.30
C ASP A 484 -12.75 -34.85 -21.42
N LEU A 485 -12.39 -34.68 -20.14
CA LEU A 485 -13.09 -33.82 -19.17
C LEU A 485 -12.53 -32.39 -19.10
N TRP A 486 -11.31 -32.15 -19.61
CA TRP A 486 -10.74 -30.80 -19.66
C TRP A 486 -11.46 -29.94 -20.69
N GLU A 487 -11.91 -28.75 -20.29
CA GLU A 487 -12.58 -27.78 -21.14
C GLU A 487 -11.75 -26.48 -21.20
N PRO A 488 -11.53 -25.90 -22.40
CA PRO A 488 -10.87 -24.61 -22.52
C PRO A 488 -11.75 -23.49 -21.98
N ASP A 489 -11.13 -22.42 -21.52
CA ASP A 489 -11.87 -21.21 -21.15
C ASP A 489 -12.44 -20.53 -22.40
N THR A 490 -13.72 -20.17 -22.31
CA THR A 490 -14.48 -19.52 -23.39
C THR A 490 -15.26 -18.31 -22.86
N THR A 491 -14.98 -17.88 -21.63
CA THR A 491 -15.68 -16.79 -20.96
C THR A 491 -15.00 -15.47 -21.28
N SER A 492 -15.76 -14.45 -21.66
CA SER A 492 -15.20 -13.12 -21.86
C SER A 492 -14.94 -12.43 -20.52
N PRO A 493 -13.83 -11.67 -20.38
CA PRO A 493 -13.61 -10.84 -19.21
C PRO A 493 -14.65 -9.73 -19.11
N THR A 494 -15.11 -9.50 -17.88
CA THR A 494 -16.10 -8.49 -17.51
C THR A 494 -15.49 -7.48 -16.53
N LEU A 495 -15.72 -6.19 -16.78
CA LEU A 495 -15.35 -5.13 -15.86
C LEU A 495 -16.27 -5.18 -14.64
N VAL A 496 -15.70 -5.35 -13.45
CA VAL A 496 -16.40 -5.44 -12.17
C VAL A 496 -16.55 -4.06 -11.54
N SER A 497 -15.47 -3.28 -11.52
CA SER A 497 -15.45 -1.88 -11.05
C SER A 497 -14.30 -1.12 -11.73
N TRP A 498 -14.30 0.20 -11.60
CA TRP A 498 -13.19 1.03 -12.05
C TRP A 498 -13.06 2.32 -11.25
N MET A 499 -11.87 2.90 -11.26
CA MET A 499 -11.54 4.20 -10.68
C MET A 499 -11.35 5.23 -11.81
N PRO A 500 -11.94 6.44 -11.74
CA PRO A 500 -12.76 6.98 -10.64
C PRO A 500 -14.14 6.35 -10.47
N GLY A 501 -14.70 5.71 -11.49
CA GLY A 501 -16.05 5.16 -11.49
C GLY A 501 -17.07 6.11 -12.13
N PRO A 502 -18.31 5.64 -12.40
CA PRO A 502 -19.38 6.51 -12.90
C PRO A 502 -19.92 7.44 -11.81
N ASP A 503 -20.59 8.53 -12.18
CA ASP A 503 -21.27 9.46 -11.24
C ASP A 503 -22.24 8.74 -10.27
N SER A 504 -22.79 7.59 -10.70
CA SER A 504 -23.70 6.77 -9.90
C SER A 504 -23.01 5.82 -8.92
N ALA A 505 -21.68 5.81 -8.84
CA ALA A 505 -20.94 5.02 -7.86
C ALA A 505 -21.32 5.44 -6.43
N ILE A 506 -20.87 4.67 -5.43
CA ILE A 506 -21.07 5.04 -4.02
C ILE A 506 -19.72 5.31 -3.36
N PRO A 507 -19.49 6.53 -2.84
CA PRO A 507 -20.26 7.76 -3.08
C PRO A 507 -20.22 8.15 -4.57
N GLY A 508 -21.17 9.00 -5.00
CA GLY A 508 -21.21 9.50 -6.38
C GLY A 508 -20.09 10.50 -6.66
N ASP A 509 -19.94 10.88 -7.93
CA ASP A 509 -19.02 11.94 -8.39
C ASP A 509 -17.57 11.76 -7.89
N ARG A 510 -17.08 10.51 -7.94
CA ARG A 510 -15.74 10.14 -7.44
C ARG A 510 -14.59 10.68 -8.29
N ASP A 511 -14.89 11.18 -9.48
CA ASP A 511 -13.94 11.94 -10.31
C ASP A 511 -13.57 13.30 -9.68
N GLN A 512 -14.42 13.88 -8.83
CA GLN A 512 -14.11 15.05 -8.02
C GLN A 512 -13.03 14.78 -6.95
N MET A 513 -12.84 13.50 -6.62
CA MET A 513 -11.81 13.02 -5.70
C MET A 513 -10.55 12.53 -6.41
N GLN A 514 -10.49 12.60 -7.74
CA GLN A 514 -9.30 12.24 -8.51
C GLN A 514 -8.30 13.40 -8.52
N ARG A 515 -7.00 13.10 -8.55
CA ARG A 515 -5.93 14.08 -8.72
C ARG A 515 -5.04 13.75 -9.92
N PRO A 516 -4.29 14.72 -10.46
CA PRO A 516 -3.42 14.53 -11.62
C PRO A 516 -2.48 13.32 -11.56
N GLY A 517 -2.02 12.95 -10.36
CA GLY A 517 -1.14 11.79 -10.15
C GLY A 517 -1.86 10.47 -9.87
N ASP A 518 -3.20 10.48 -9.73
CA ASP A 518 -3.98 9.28 -9.45
C ASP A 518 -4.28 8.53 -10.76
N PRO A 519 -4.21 7.18 -10.80
CA PRO A 519 -4.45 6.42 -12.01
C PRO A 519 -5.91 6.13 -12.29
N ILE A 520 -6.15 5.71 -13.53
CA ILE A 520 -7.36 5.00 -13.92
C ILE A 520 -7.10 3.52 -13.65
N VAL A 521 -7.96 2.87 -12.86
CA VAL A 521 -7.82 1.44 -12.53
C VAL A 521 -9.07 0.71 -12.99
N LEU A 522 -8.90 -0.34 -13.79
CA LEU A 522 -9.98 -1.22 -14.24
C LEU A 522 -9.86 -2.57 -13.50
N ASN A 523 -10.89 -2.97 -12.76
CA ASN A 523 -10.90 -4.25 -12.07
C ASN A 523 -11.76 -5.26 -12.84
N PHE A 524 -11.15 -6.30 -13.39
CA PHE A 524 -11.87 -7.39 -14.07
C PHE A 524 -12.14 -8.57 -13.14
N ASN A 525 -13.03 -9.46 -13.56
CA ASN A 525 -13.37 -10.72 -12.87
C ASN A 525 -12.34 -11.84 -13.13
N GLU A 526 -11.42 -11.63 -14.07
CA GLU A 526 -10.39 -12.57 -14.50
C GLU A 526 -9.18 -11.85 -15.13
N PRO A 527 -8.01 -12.51 -15.26
CA PRO A 527 -6.77 -11.85 -15.68
C PRO A 527 -6.78 -11.44 -17.16
N ILE A 528 -6.30 -10.23 -17.43
CA ILE A 528 -6.13 -9.66 -18.78
C ILE A 528 -4.76 -10.01 -19.34
N ASP A 529 -4.67 -10.31 -20.64
CA ASP A 529 -3.38 -10.50 -21.31
C ASP A 529 -2.67 -9.13 -21.49
N PRO A 530 -1.51 -8.91 -20.84
CA PRO A 530 -0.78 -7.65 -20.92
C PRO A 530 -0.36 -7.25 -22.35
N GLU A 531 -0.20 -8.21 -23.27
CA GLU A 531 0.20 -7.92 -24.65
C GLU A 531 -0.94 -7.32 -25.47
N THR A 532 -2.19 -7.43 -24.99
CA THR A 532 -3.36 -6.89 -25.68
C THR A 532 -3.74 -5.47 -25.26
N LEU A 533 -3.10 -4.91 -24.22
CA LEU A 533 -3.38 -3.56 -23.71
C LEU A 533 -3.31 -2.50 -24.81
N GLY A 534 -2.26 -2.55 -25.65
CA GLY A 534 -2.05 -1.56 -26.71
C GLY A 534 -3.07 -1.62 -27.86
N ALA A 535 -3.74 -2.76 -28.05
CA ALA A 535 -4.83 -2.91 -29.02
C ALA A 535 -6.22 -2.66 -28.39
N GLY A 536 -6.31 -2.87 -27.07
CA GLY A 536 -7.54 -2.83 -26.30
C GLY A 536 -7.92 -1.46 -25.74
N LEU A 537 -6.95 -0.59 -25.50
CA LEU A 537 -7.14 0.65 -24.73
C LEU A 537 -6.77 1.89 -25.54
N THR A 538 -7.59 2.93 -25.43
CA THR A 538 -7.29 4.29 -25.90
C THR A 538 -7.92 5.28 -24.94
N LEU A 539 -7.14 6.23 -24.44
CA LEU A 539 -7.64 7.33 -23.61
C LEU A 539 -7.77 8.57 -24.48
N ASP A 540 -8.99 9.06 -24.69
CA ASP A 540 -9.19 10.37 -25.32
C ASP A 540 -9.10 11.47 -24.25
N GLU A 541 -8.19 12.40 -24.46
CA GLU A 541 -7.94 13.59 -23.63
C GLU A 541 -8.42 14.82 -24.41
N GLY A 542 -9.65 15.29 -24.16
CA GLY A 542 -10.19 16.46 -24.84
C GLY A 542 -10.19 16.38 -26.39
N GLY A 543 -10.35 15.19 -26.96
CA GLY A 543 -10.25 14.94 -28.40
C GLY A 543 -8.85 14.54 -28.92
N ILE A 544 -7.86 14.41 -28.03
CA ILE A 544 -6.52 13.91 -28.34
C ILE A 544 -6.42 12.46 -27.87
N PRO A 545 -6.29 11.48 -28.78
CA PRO A 545 -6.14 10.09 -28.39
C PRO A 545 -4.71 9.82 -27.88
N LEU A 546 -4.62 9.24 -26.68
CA LEU A 546 -3.39 8.75 -26.05
C LEU A 546 -3.35 7.22 -26.12
N THR A 547 -2.20 6.66 -26.47
CA THR A 547 -2.04 5.21 -26.67
C THR A 547 -0.71 4.67 -26.13
N LEU A 548 -0.65 3.36 -25.88
CA LEU A 548 0.61 2.69 -25.53
C LEU A 548 1.58 2.68 -26.72
N GLY A 549 1.05 2.65 -27.95
CA GLY A 549 1.84 2.48 -29.17
C GLY A 549 2.67 3.71 -29.56
N ASP A 550 2.23 4.91 -29.17
CA ASP A 550 2.98 6.17 -29.36
C ASP A 550 3.73 6.63 -28.10
N GLY A 551 3.56 5.92 -26.98
CA GLY A 551 4.23 6.21 -25.72
C GLY A 551 3.65 7.41 -24.96
N THR A 552 2.40 7.79 -25.21
CA THR A 552 1.69 8.84 -24.45
C THR A 552 0.85 8.28 -23.31
N LEU A 553 0.58 6.97 -23.33
CA LEU A 553 -0.16 6.24 -22.30
C LEU A 553 0.69 5.09 -21.76
N GLU A 554 0.71 4.93 -20.45
CA GLU A 554 1.32 3.80 -19.75
C GLU A 554 0.23 2.92 -19.16
N ALA A 555 0.40 1.60 -19.25
CA ALA A 555 -0.47 0.66 -18.56
C ALA A 555 0.25 -0.64 -18.21
N PHE A 556 -0.18 -1.27 -17.11
CA PHE A 556 0.26 -2.61 -16.73
C PHE A 556 -0.89 -3.41 -16.11
N VAL A 557 -0.71 -4.73 -16.04
CA VAL A 557 -1.65 -5.66 -15.41
C VAL A 557 -1.06 -6.15 -14.09
N ASP A 558 -1.87 -6.18 -13.05
CA ASP A 558 -1.55 -6.78 -11.77
C ASP A 558 -2.78 -7.55 -11.23
N GLY A 559 -2.69 -8.88 -11.27
CA GLY A 559 -3.82 -9.77 -11.06
C GLY A 559 -4.85 -9.61 -12.18
N THR A 560 -6.03 -9.13 -11.79
CA THR A 560 -7.14 -8.81 -12.70
C THR A 560 -7.34 -7.30 -12.85
N ALA A 561 -6.48 -6.49 -12.23
CA ALA A 561 -6.50 -5.05 -12.36
C ALA A 561 -5.64 -4.59 -13.55
N VAL A 562 -6.14 -3.63 -14.31
CA VAL A 562 -5.38 -2.89 -15.32
C VAL A 562 -5.23 -1.46 -14.84
N VAL A 563 -3.99 -1.01 -14.65
CA VAL A 563 -3.67 0.34 -14.16
C VAL A 563 -3.17 1.16 -15.33
N ILE A 564 -3.71 2.36 -15.51
CA ILE A 564 -3.51 3.19 -16.70
C ILE A 564 -3.19 4.63 -16.25
N ASN A 565 -2.10 5.20 -16.78
CA ASN A 565 -1.72 6.60 -16.60
C ASN A 565 -1.31 7.24 -17.92
N PRO A 566 -1.78 8.46 -18.24
CA PRO A 566 -1.09 9.29 -19.23
C PRO A 566 0.30 9.67 -18.69
N VAL A 567 1.29 9.78 -19.57
CA VAL A 567 2.69 10.04 -19.17
C VAL A 567 2.87 11.34 -18.39
N ASP A 568 2.11 12.39 -18.73
CA ASP A 568 2.17 13.70 -18.05
C ASP A 568 1.21 13.80 -16.84
N GLY A 569 0.45 12.73 -16.55
CA GLY A 569 -0.62 12.72 -15.55
C GLY A 569 -1.94 13.28 -16.09
N LEU A 570 -3.03 13.10 -15.32
CA LEU A 570 -4.33 13.64 -15.68
C LEU A 570 -4.36 15.17 -15.48
N GLU A 571 -5.14 15.88 -16.29
CA GLU A 571 -5.31 17.33 -16.21
C GLU A 571 -6.68 17.71 -15.66
N HIS A 572 -6.70 18.81 -14.91
CA HIS A 572 -7.93 19.41 -14.38
C HIS A 572 -8.74 20.09 -15.49
N GLY A 573 -10.07 19.93 -15.48
CA GLY A 573 -10.98 20.59 -16.42
C GLY A 573 -10.94 20.04 -17.85
N VAL A 574 -10.34 18.86 -18.05
CA VAL A 574 -10.34 18.14 -19.33
C VAL A 574 -11.36 17.00 -19.28
N ASP A 575 -12.15 16.89 -20.36
CA ASP A 575 -13.05 15.76 -20.57
C ASP A 575 -12.24 14.54 -21.02
N TYR A 576 -12.30 13.45 -20.24
CA TYR A 576 -11.67 12.18 -20.58
C TYR A 576 -12.68 11.13 -21.03
N SER A 577 -12.25 10.28 -21.96
CA SER A 577 -13.00 9.10 -22.39
C SER A 577 -12.06 7.92 -22.61
N LEU A 578 -12.07 6.94 -21.71
CA LEU A 578 -11.33 5.68 -21.88
C LEU A 578 -12.19 4.70 -22.70
N ASP A 579 -11.73 4.40 -23.91
CA ASP A 579 -12.34 3.42 -24.78
C ASP A 579 -11.68 2.04 -24.58
N ILE A 580 -12.50 1.08 -24.16
CA ILE A 580 -12.15 -0.34 -24.08
C ILE A 580 -12.74 -1.02 -25.32
N SER A 581 -11.90 -1.67 -26.11
CA SER A 581 -12.30 -2.39 -27.33
C SER A 581 -12.24 -3.91 -27.14
N GLY A 582 -12.87 -4.67 -28.04
CA GLY A 582 -12.73 -6.12 -28.10
C GLY A 582 -11.33 -6.60 -28.53
N GLY A 583 -10.39 -5.68 -28.75
CA GLY A 583 -8.97 -6.01 -28.88
C GLY A 583 -8.29 -6.30 -27.53
N LEU A 584 -8.90 -5.90 -26.41
CA LEU A 584 -8.49 -6.31 -25.07
C LEU A 584 -8.99 -7.74 -24.84
N THR A 585 -8.12 -8.67 -24.44
CA THR A 585 -8.52 -10.05 -24.16
C THR A 585 -8.05 -10.51 -22.78
N ASP A 586 -8.69 -11.55 -22.27
CA ASP A 586 -8.10 -12.33 -21.19
C ASP A 586 -6.88 -13.12 -21.68
N ILE A 587 -6.24 -13.86 -20.77
CA ILE A 587 -5.12 -14.75 -21.08
C ILE A 587 -5.53 -15.97 -21.92
N ALA A 588 -6.82 -16.28 -22.09
CA ALA A 588 -7.30 -17.33 -22.99
C ALA A 588 -7.65 -16.82 -24.41
N GLY A 589 -7.56 -15.51 -24.63
CA GLY A 589 -7.86 -14.86 -25.91
C GLY A 589 -9.34 -14.49 -26.09
N ASN A 590 -10.18 -14.58 -25.06
CA ASN A 590 -11.57 -14.14 -25.13
C ASN A 590 -11.65 -12.61 -25.06
N PRO A 591 -12.41 -11.96 -25.97
CA PRO A 591 -12.45 -10.50 -26.04
C PRO A 591 -13.30 -9.89 -24.93
N ALA A 592 -12.85 -8.77 -24.38
CA ALA A 592 -13.60 -7.94 -23.45
C ALA A 592 -14.80 -7.27 -24.15
N THR A 593 -15.81 -6.92 -23.36
CA THR A 593 -16.95 -6.12 -23.86
C THR A 593 -16.49 -4.70 -24.16
N SER A 594 -16.80 -4.21 -25.36
CA SER A 594 -16.46 -2.84 -25.74
C SER A 594 -17.34 -1.82 -25.01
N GLN A 595 -16.71 -0.81 -24.41
CA GLN A 595 -17.37 0.24 -23.63
C GLN A 595 -16.50 1.49 -23.56
N SER A 596 -17.13 2.61 -23.21
CA SER A 596 -16.48 3.93 -23.12
C SER A 596 -16.77 4.51 -21.75
N LEU A 597 -15.72 4.77 -20.98
CA LEU A 597 -15.78 5.25 -19.59
C LEU A 597 -15.38 6.72 -19.57
N LYS A 598 -16.27 7.58 -19.07
CA LYS A 598 -16.10 9.04 -19.10
C LYS A 598 -15.97 9.58 -17.69
N PHE A 599 -15.11 10.58 -17.54
CA PHE A 599 -14.89 11.30 -16.29
C PHE A 599 -14.20 12.63 -16.57
N ALA A 600 -14.23 13.55 -15.60
CA ALA A 600 -13.44 14.78 -15.67
C ALA A 600 -12.99 15.20 -14.27
N LEU A 601 -11.74 15.63 -14.14
CA LEU A 601 -11.28 16.24 -12.89
C LEU A 601 -11.86 17.66 -12.78
N PRO A 602 -12.18 18.15 -11.55
CA PRO A 602 -12.72 19.48 -11.37
C PRO A 602 -11.79 20.53 -11.97
N ALA A 603 -12.34 21.52 -12.68
CA ALA A 603 -11.53 22.58 -13.27
C ALA A 603 -10.86 23.44 -12.19
N ILE A 604 -9.64 23.90 -12.46
CA ILE A 604 -8.86 24.78 -11.57
C ILE A 604 -8.66 26.18 -12.15
N GLU A 605 -9.13 26.40 -13.38
CA GLU A 605 -9.11 27.70 -14.06
C GLU A 605 -10.49 28.00 -14.66
N ASN A 606 -10.89 29.27 -14.59
CA ASN A 606 -12.07 29.73 -15.31
C ASN A 606 -11.84 29.65 -16.83
N GLU A 607 -12.91 29.54 -17.63
CA GLU A 607 -12.84 29.45 -19.10
C GLU A 607 -12.02 30.57 -19.79
N ASN A 608 -11.87 31.73 -19.13
CA ASN A 608 -11.10 32.87 -19.63
C ASN A 608 -9.60 32.86 -19.22
N GLY A 609 -9.15 31.89 -18.43
CA GLY A 609 -7.76 31.74 -17.98
C GLY A 609 -7.26 32.84 -17.04
N THR A 610 -8.14 33.51 -16.30
CA THR A 610 -7.81 34.65 -15.43
C THR A 610 -7.67 34.29 -13.94
N THR A 611 -7.76 33.01 -13.58
CA THR A 611 -7.66 32.55 -12.18
C THR A 611 -6.26 32.82 -11.64
N ALA A 612 -6.17 33.35 -10.42
CA ALA A 612 -4.89 33.59 -9.77
C ALA A 612 -4.41 32.32 -9.06
N PHE A 613 -3.13 32.00 -9.22
CA PHE A 613 -2.47 30.90 -8.51
C PHE A 613 -1.57 31.44 -7.41
N THR A 614 -1.48 30.68 -6.32
CA THR A 614 -0.52 30.91 -5.25
C THR A 614 0.53 29.80 -5.20
N SER A 615 1.56 30.00 -4.40
CA SER A 615 2.66 29.04 -4.22
C SER A 615 2.14 27.71 -3.67
N PRO A 616 2.64 26.55 -4.15
CA PRO A 616 2.31 25.27 -3.53
C PRO A 616 2.91 25.21 -2.13
N PHE A 617 2.37 24.35 -1.27
CA PHE A 617 2.93 24.05 0.05
C PHE A 617 2.85 22.55 0.35
N ALA A 618 3.60 22.08 1.34
CA ALA A 618 3.53 20.69 1.79
C ALA A 618 2.28 20.47 2.65
N LEU A 619 1.39 19.58 2.21
CA LEU A 619 0.22 19.14 2.98
C LEU A 619 0.64 18.23 4.15
N THR A 620 1.58 17.32 3.89
CA THR A 620 2.16 16.44 4.90
C THR A 620 3.64 16.20 4.61
N THR A 621 4.38 15.92 5.66
CA THR A 621 5.80 15.57 5.66
C THR A 621 6.00 14.37 6.56
N TYR A 622 6.42 13.24 6.00
CA TYR A 622 6.72 12.03 6.75
C TYR A 622 8.19 11.68 6.57
N PRO A 623 9.03 11.77 7.61
CA PRO A 623 8.72 12.18 9.00
C PRO A 623 8.73 13.71 9.17
N GLY A 624 8.06 14.24 10.21
CA GLY A 624 8.19 15.66 10.63
C GLY A 624 6.94 16.50 10.47
N PHE A 625 7.09 17.82 10.61
CA PHE A 625 5.99 18.80 10.53
C PHE A 625 6.30 19.83 9.44
N PRO A 626 5.35 20.20 8.56
CA PRO A 626 5.62 21.00 7.36
C PRO A 626 5.73 22.51 7.63
N CYS A 627 6.64 22.93 8.52
CA CYS A 627 6.92 24.35 8.75
C CYS A 627 8.41 24.62 8.97
N VAL A 628 8.85 25.83 8.60
CA VAL A 628 10.17 26.33 8.96
C VAL A 628 10.21 26.59 10.47
N THR A 629 11.29 26.16 11.13
CA THR A 629 11.38 26.19 12.60
C THR A 629 12.52 27.08 13.12
N GLU A 630 12.31 27.63 14.32
CA GLU A 630 13.32 28.31 15.12
C GLU A 630 13.51 27.64 16.49
N GLY A 631 14.67 27.85 17.11
CA GLY A 631 14.94 27.30 18.45
C GLY A 631 15.19 25.78 18.49
N VAL A 632 15.63 25.18 17.37
CA VAL A 632 15.97 23.76 17.27
C VAL A 632 16.99 23.35 18.35
N ASP A 633 16.69 22.28 19.08
CA ASP A 633 17.54 21.69 20.11
C ASP A 633 17.48 20.14 20.01
N LEU A 634 18.21 19.62 19.02
CA LEU A 634 18.20 18.19 18.69
C LEU A 634 18.71 17.32 19.85
N VAL A 635 19.58 17.86 20.72
CA VAL A 635 20.14 17.13 21.87
C VAL A 635 19.05 16.81 22.90
N ASN A 636 18.06 17.69 23.02
CA ASN A 636 16.90 17.48 23.89
C ASN A 636 15.66 16.99 23.12
N GLY A 637 15.84 16.54 21.87
CA GLY A 637 14.75 15.99 21.05
C GLY A 637 13.73 17.03 20.57
N SER A 638 14.09 18.32 20.54
CA SER A 638 13.22 19.40 20.07
C SER A 638 13.60 19.86 18.66
N HIS A 639 12.63 19.86 17.76
CA HIS A 639 12.69 20.50 16.45
C HIS A 639 12.29 22.00 16.54
N GLY A 640 12.16 22.55 17.75
CA GLY A 640 11.82 23.95 17.95
C GLY A 640 10.34 24.26 17.73
N ILE A 641 10.05 25.50 17.33
CA ILE A 641 8.70 26.00 17.06
C ILE A 641 8.61 26.51 15.63
N CYS A 642 7.43 26.47 15.01
CA CYS A 642 7.25 27.11 13.71
C CYS A 642 7.50 28.62 13.80
N VAL A 643 8.18 29.16 12.80
CA VAL A 643 8.37 30.62 12.64
C VAL A 643 7.02 31.25 12.30
N ASP A 644 6.68 32.37 12.95
CA ASP A 644 5.42 33.11 12.78
C ASP A 644 5.66 34.64 12.79
N ASP A 645 4.66 35.42 12.35
CA ASP A 645 4.68 36.89 12.41
C ASP A 645 4.02 37.45 13.69
N ALA A 646 4.06 36.70 14.81
CA ALA A 646 3.46 37.17 16.06
C ALA A 646 4.20 38.42 16.60
N PRO A 647 3.49 39.49 16.99
CA PRO A 647 4.13 40.72 17.45
C PRO A 647 5.06 40.55 18.66
N ALA A 648 6.21 41.23 18.65
CA ALA A 648 7.15 41.23 19.78
C ALA A 648 6.45 41.62 21.10
N GLY A 649 6.67 40.81 22.15
CA GLY A 649 6.06 40.97 23.47
C GLY A 649 4.78 40.15 23.73
N TYR A 650 4.14 39.58 22.69
CA TYR A 650 3.09 38.56 22.84
C TYR A 650 3.68 37.16 23.10
N SER A 651 4.89 36.93 22.59
CA SER A 651 5.58 35.63 22.59
C SER A 651 5.80 34.95 23.94
N SER A 652 5.77 35.69 25.06
CA SER A 652 5.94 35.11 26.41
C SER A 652 4.65 34.56 27.02
N GLU A 653 3.49 34.86 26.41
CA GLU A 653 2.16 34.45 26.88
C GLU A 653 1.45 33.48 25.92
N LEU A 654 1.95 33.37 24.68
CA LEU A 654 1.47 32.39 23.69
C LEU A 654 2.05 31.00 23.98
N GLU A 655 1.19 30.01 24.18
CA GLU A 655 1.59 28.60 24.17
C GLU A 655 1.84 28.19 22.73
N ARG A 656 3.11 28.21 22.32
CA ARG A 656 3.55 27.75 21.00
C ARG A 656 3.91 26.28 21.05
N ASP A 657 3.34 25.53 20.11
CA ASP A 657 3.55 24.09 20.00
C ASP A 657 5.04 23.78 19.80
N GLN A 658 5.57 22.93 20.67
CA GLN A 658 6.96 22.48 20.64
C GLN A 658 7.04 21.21 19.81
N LEU A 659 7.65 21.32 18.64
CA LEU A 659 7.73 20.21 17.72
C LEU A 659 8.82 19.23 18.19
N PRO A 660 8.53 17.93 18.33
CA PRO A 660 9.54 16.93 18.62
C PRO A 660 10.40 16.65 17.37
N VAL A 661 11.63 16.21 17.57
CA VAL A 661 12.38 15.50 16.53
C VAL A 661 11.70 14.15 16.33
N THR A 662 10.99 13.99 15.21
CA THR A 662 10.23 12.79 14.90
C THR A 662 11.15 11.61 14.55
N THR A 663 10.58 10.40 14.57
CA THR A 663 11.31 9.18 14.21
C THR A 663 10.84 8.59 12.89
N LEU A 664 11.74 7.93 12.16
CA LEU A 664 11.42 7.18 10.95
C LEU A 664 11.92 5.74 11.08
N PRO A 665 11.04 4.72 10.96
CA PRO A 665 11.46 3.32 10.96
C PRO A 665 12.51 3.03 9.88
N LYS A 666 13.50 2.19 10.21
CA LYS A 666 14.68 1.92 9.37
C LYS A 666 14.37 1.42 7.96
N ASP A 667 13.17 0.90 7.76
CA ASP A 667 12.66 0.25 6.55
C ASP A 667 11.62 1.10 5.78
N ARG A 668 11.46 2.38 6.11
CA ARG A 668 10.48 3.27 5.46
C ARG A 668 11.12 4.44 4.69
N PRO A 669 10.52 4.87 3.57
CA PRO A 669 10.97 6.05 2.83
C PRO A 669 10.52 7.36 3.48
N ILE A 670 11.14 8.47 3.08
CA ILE A 670 10.60 9.81 3.33
C ILE A 670 9.48 10.08 2.32
N VAL A 671 8.37 10.69 2.73
CA VAL A 671 7.22 11.02 1.87
C VAL A 671 6.79 12.47 2.10
N VAL A 672 6.54 13.20 1.02
CA VAL A 672 5.97 14.56 1.05
C VAL A 672 4.79 14.63 0.08
N LYS A 673 3.66 15.20 0.52
CA LYS A 673 2.50 15.50 -0.33
C LYS A 673 2.36 17.00 -0.51
N PHE A 674 2.06 17.45 -1.73
CA PHE A 674 1.92 18.88 -2.06
C PHE A 674 0.46 19.27 -2.32
N SER A 675 0.13 20.55 -2.08
CA SER A 675 -1.22 21.09 -2.30
C SER A 675 -1.59 21.18 -3.77
N GLN A 676 -0.60 21.43 -4.64
CA GLN A 676 -0.77 21.60 -6.08
C GLN A 676 0.20 20.72 -6.87
N SER A 677 -0.02 20.60 -8.18
CA SER A 677 0.88 19.87 -9.07
C SER A 677 2.24 20.54 -9.18
N MET A 678 3.30 19.74 -9.09
CA MET A 678 4.69 20.15 -9.09
C MET A 678 5.33 20.00 -10.48
N ASP A 679 6.30 20.85 -10.80
CA ASP A 679 7.18 20.63 -11.94
C ASP A 679 8.25 19.62 -11.52
N LEU A 680 8.09 18.37 -11.97
CA LEU A 680 8.96 17.24 -11.62
C LEU A 680 10.40 17.40 -12.14
N THR A 681 10.66 18.36 -13.03
CA THR A 681 12.02 18.66 -13.51
C THR A 681 12.81 19.51 -12.51
N THR A 682 12.11 20.21 -11.62
CA THR A 682 12.72 21.04 -10.57
C THR A 682 13.09 20.25 -9.31
N ILE A 683 12.65 19.00 -9.22
CA ILE A 683 12.93 18.11 -8.10
C ILE A 683 14.08 17.16 -8.46
N SER A 684 15.18 17.27 -7.71
CA SER A 684 16.40 16.48 -7.88
C SER A 684 17.12 16.31 -6.54
N SER A 685 18.22 15.55 -6.51
CA SER A 685 19.09 15.45 -5.32
C SER A 685 19.75 16.76 -4.89
N SER A 686 19.69 17.81 -5.73
CA SER A 686 20.21 19.15 -5.39
C SER A 686 19.15 20.09 -4.80
N THR A 687 17.86 19.80 -5.02
CA THR A 687 16.72 20.59 -4.52
C THR A 687 15.93 19.88 -3.42
N PHE A 688 16.03 18.55 -3.37
CA PHE A 688 15.64 17.70 -2.25
C PHE A 688 16.90 17.02 -1.68
N ILE A 689 17.47 17.64 -0.65
CA ILE A 689 18.78 17.27 -0.09
C ILE A 689 18.56 16.42 1.15
N VAL A 690 19.14 15.22 1.23
CA VAL A 690 19.07 14.33 2.41
C VAL A 690 20.47 14.10 2.97
N GLU A 691 20.64 14.33 4.26
CA GLU A 691 21.94 14.34 4.94
C GLU A 691 21.88 13.61 6.29
N LYS A 692 22.97 12.93 6.65
CA LYS A 692 23.20 12.40 8.00
C LYS A 692 23.97 13.42 8.82
N ILE A 693 23.44 13.76 10.00
CA ILE A 693 24.01 14.79 10.87
C ILE A 693 25.12 14.18 11.75
N ALA A 694 26.34 14.71 11.62
CA ALA A 694 27.49 14.19 12.35
C ALA A 694 27.47 14.56 13.85
N ASP A 695 27.06 15.79 14.17
CA ASP A 695 26.95 16.30 15.55
C ASP A 695 25.61 17.03 15.74
N PRO A 696 24.59 16.37 16.34
CA PRO A 696 23.29 17.00 16.59
C PRO A 696 23.35 18.25 17.48
N SER A 697 24.44 18.46 18.24
CA SER A 697 24.62 19.67 19.06
C SER A 697 25.07 20.90 18.27
N ALA A 698 25.58 20.69 17.05
CA ALA A 698 25.99 21.75 16.15
C ALA A 698 25.88 21.28 14.68
N PRO A 699 24.66 21.13 14.12
CA PRO A 699 24.46 20.71 12.74
C PRO A 699 25.13 21.70 11.76
N GLY A 700 25.79 21.18 10.73
CA GLY A 700 26.36 21.98 9.65
C GLY A 700 25.30 22.63 8.76
N ASP A 701 25.74 23.57 7.92
CA ASP A 701 24.90 24.21 6.91
C ASP A 701 24.34 23.17 5.91
N VAL A 702 23.18 23.46 5.30
CA VAL A 702 22.56 22.59 4.29
C VAL A 702 23.54 22.32 3.14
N GLY A 703 23.71 21.04 2.78
CA GLY A 703 24.63 20.59 1.73
C GLY A 703 26.09 20.45 2.17
N THR A 704 26.40 20.61 3.46
CA THR A 704 27.77 20.45 4.00
C THR A 704 27.97 19.16 4.81
N GLU A 705 26.89 18.46 5.15
CA GLU A 705 26.90 17.21 5.89
C GLU A 705 27.09 16.00 4.96
N VAL A 706 27.09 14.79 5.51
CA VAL A 706 27.22 13.57 4.70
C VAL A 706 25.90 13.30 3.98
N ALA A 707 25.89 13.47 2.66
CA ALA A 707 24.73 13.13 1.83
C ALA A 707 24.35 11.65 1.98
N VAL A 708 23.04 11.39 2.11
CA VAL A 708 22.47 10.04 2.11
C VAL A 708 22.13 9.69 0.66
N PRO A 709 22.78 8.68 0.05
CA PRO A 709 22.43 8.25 -1.29
C PRO A 709 21.08 7.53 -1.29
N GLY A 710 20.34 7.65 -2.38
CA GLY A 710 19.00 7.10 -2.55
C GLY A 710 18.38 7.51 -3.88
N ARG A 711 17.18 7.00 -4.15
CA ARG A 711 16.38 7.36 -5.33
C ARG A 711 15.17 8.20 -4.96
N LEU A 712 14.72 9.02 -5.90
CA LEU A 712 13.49 9.79 -5.82
C LEU A 712 12.42 9.12 -6.67
N GLU A 713 11.25 8.90 -6.08
CA GLU A 713 10.05 8.55 -6.82
C GLU A 713 9.08 9.73 -6.77
N LEU A 714 8.69 10.23 -7.93
CA LEU A 714 7.91 11.46 -8.09
C LEU A 714 6.57 11.16 -8.76
N GLY A 715 5.50 11.70 -8.17
CA GLY A 715 4.21 11.88 -8.82
C GLY A 715 3.84 13.35 -8.86
N ASN A 716 2.81 13.73 -9.62
CA ASN A 716 2.46 15.14 -9.85
C ASN A 716 2.29 15.94 -8.55
N GLN A 717 1.86 15.31 -7.44
CA GLN A 717 1.64 15.98 -6.15
C GLN A 717 2.30 15.26 -4.97
N ARG A 718 3.30 14.41 -5.24
CA ARG A 718 3.96 13.59 -4.21
C ARG A 718 5.43 13.36 -4.53
N LEU A 719 6.25 13.37 -3.49
CA LEU A 719 7.64 12.93 -3.52
C LEU A 719 7.84 11.79 -2.53
N ARG A 720 8.60 10.76 -2.94
CA ARG A 720 9.16 9.74 -2.06
C ARG A 720 10.67 9.66 -2.22
N PHE A 721 11.40 9.53 -1.13
CA PHE A 721 12.84 9.26 -1.14
C PHE A 721 13.12 7.92 -0.47
N PHE A 722 13.68 6.99 -1.25
CA PHE A 722 14.13 5.69 -0.76
C PHE A 722 15.65 5.72 -0.60
N PRO A 723 16.19 5.63 0.63
CA PRO A 723 17.62 5.56 0.81
C PRO A 723 18.19 4.25 0.23
N ASP A 724 19.47 4.25 -0.14
CA ASP A 724 20.14 3.04 -0.62
C ASP A 724 20.40 2.04 0.52
N SER A 725 20.50 2.52 1.76
CA SER A 725 20.68 1.72 2.97
C SER A 725 19.60 2.07 3.99
N ASN A 726 19.24 1.12 4.84
CA ASN A 726 18.33 1.36 5.95
C ASN A 726 18.81 2.49 6.86
N TRP A 727 17.88 3.20 7.50
CA TRP A 727 18.24 4.25 8.46
C TRP A 727 18.96 3.62 9.66
N GLU A 728 20.04 4.25 10.11
CA GLU A 728 20.76 3.80 11.31
C GLU A 728 19.95 4.18 12.55
N VAL A 729 19.62 3.18 13.36
CA VAL A 729 18.83 3.37 14.59
C VAL A 729 19.58 4.30 15.55
N GLY A 730 18.89 5.35 16.00
CA GLY A 730 19.44 6.38 16.88
C GLY A 730 20.29 7.45 16.19
N ALA A 731 20.56 7.35 14.89
CA ALA A 731 21.24 8.40 14.14
C ALA A 731 20.27 9.50 13.72
N THR A 732 20.74 10.75 13.74
CA THR A 732 19.96 11.92 13.32
C THR A 732 20.24 12.26 11.86
N TYR A 733 19.17 12.60 11.13
CA TYR A 733 19.19 12.96 9.73
C TYR A 733 18.45 14.28 9.51
N ARG A 734 18.71 14.93 8.37
CA ARG A 734 17.99 16.10 7.87
C ARG A 734 17.60 15.87 6.42
N TYR A 735 16.38 16.22 6.05
CA TYR A 735 16.05 16.47 4.65
C TYR A 735 15.60 17.92 4.44
N THR A 736 15.95 18.49 3.29
CA THR A 736 15.70 19.89 2.95
C THR A 736 15.03 20.01 1.60
N MET A 737 13.90 20.72 1.55
CA MET A 737 13.27 21.19 0.33
C MET A 737 13.70 22.62 0.06
N THR A 738 14.36 22.85 -1.08
CA THR A 738 14.90 24.17 -1.42
C THR A 738 13.81 25.11 -1.91
N SER A 739 13.75 26.30 -1.31
CA SER A 739 12.87 27.39 -1.75
C SER A 739 13.49 28.77 -1.44
N ALA A 740 12.93 29.82 -2.03
CA ALA A 740 13.32 31.19 -1.76
C ALA A 740 12.13 32.16 -1.89
N PRO A 741 12.00 33.16 -1.00
CA PRO A 741 11.00 34.23 -1.14
C PRO A 741 11.22 35.02 -2.43
N GLY A 742 10.19 35.09 -3.28
CA GLY A 742 10.25 35.69 -4.61
C GLY A 742 11.22 34.99 -5.57
N GLY A 743 11.53 33.71 -5.32
CA GLY A 743 12.48 32.93 -6.10
C GLY A 743 12.08 32.72 -7.56
N ASP A 744 13.07 32.67 -8.45
CA ASP A 744 12.87 32.41 -9.88
C ASP A 744 13.03 30.93 -10.21
N CYS A 745 11.91 30.27 -10.52
CA CYS A 745 11.88 28.85 -10.89
C CYS A 745 12.68 28.51 -12.15
N ALA A 746 13.02 29.50 -13.00
CA ALA A 746 13.84 29.27 -14.18
C ALA A 746 15.33 29.01 -13.84
N THR A 747 15.76 29.25 -12.60
CA THR A 747 17.13 28.98 -12.16
C THR A 747 17.44 27.49 -12.03
N GLY A 748 16.41 26.67 -11.74
CA GLY A 748 16.56 25.24 -11.47
C GLY A 748 17.04 24.89 -10.06
N ASP A 749 17.23 25.88 -9.18
CA ASP A 749 17.75 25.71 -7.82
C ASP A 749 16.64 25.60 -6.75
N LEU A 750 15.36 25.62 -7.16
CA LEU A 750 14.19 25.67 -6.28
C LEU A 750 13.19 24.58 -6.67
N ILE A 751 12.41 24.08 -5.71
CA ILE A 751 11.24 23.22 -5.99
C ILE A 751 10.06 24.12 -6.36
N CYS A 752 9.41 23.85 -7.50
CA CYS A 752 8.35 24.70 -8.04
C CYS A 752 7.09 23.92 -8.47
N SER A 753 5.95 24.62 -8.47
CA SER A 753 4.71 24.11 -9.07
C SER A 753 4.79 24.05 -10.59
N SER A 754 3.88 23.30 -11.22
CA SER A 754 3.70 23.31 -12.68
C SER A 754 3.26 24.68 -13.23
N LYS A 755 2.84 25.61 -12.36
CA LYS A 755 2.54 27.01 -12.69
C LYS A 755 3.75 27.94 -12.51
N GLY A 756 4.93 27.40 -12.18
CA GLY A 756 6.17 28.16 -12.06
C GLY A 756 6.27 29.01 -10.80
N LEU A 757 5.61 28.60 -9.71
CA LEU A 757 5.70 29.27 -8.41
C LEU A 757 6.57 28.45 -7.44
N PRO A 758 7.50 29.08 -6.69
CA PRO A 758 8.35 28.38 -5.72
C PRO A 758 7.54 27.87 -4.52
N LEU A 759 8.01 26.82 -3.86
CA LEU A 759 7.36 26.23 -2.69
C LEU A 759 7.25 27.22 -1.52
N ASP A 760 6.04 27.40 -0.98
CA ASP A 760 5.80 28.13 0.26
C ASP A 760 6.08 27.22 1.47
N THR A 761 6.87 27.73 2.42
CA THR A 761 7.41 26.96 3.55
C THR A 761 7.19 27.65 4.90
N ASP A 762 6.74 28.91 4.90
CA ASP A 762 6.58 29.77 6.06
C ASP A 762 5.19 30.42 6.10
N LEU A 763 4.16 29.60 5.88
CA LEU A 763 2.75 30.01 5.80
C LEU A 763 2.25 30.87 7.00
N LEU A 764 2.88 30.75 8.17
CA LEU A 764 2.54 31.54 9.37
C LEU A 764 3.08 32.99 9.32
N MET A 765 3.91 33.33 8.32
CA MET A 765 4.35 34.70 8.03
C MET A 765 3.30 35.50 7.24
N GLY A 766 2.23 34.84 6.78
CA GLY A 766 1.16 35.45 5.99
C GLY A 766 1.52 35.68 4.52
N GLN A 767 0.51 36.02 3.71
CA GLN A 767 0.66 36.19 2.26
C GLN A 767 1.42 37.48 1.87
N GLY A 768 1.66 38.39 2.83
CA GLY A 768 2.45 39.61 2.62
C GLY A 768 3.92 39.36 2.24
N ALA A 769 4.46 38.15 2.49
CA ALA A 769 5.85 37.77 2.18
C ALA A 769 6.12 37.57 0.67
N GLY A 770 5.07 37.42 -0.15
CA GLY A 770 5.19 37.09 -1.57
C GLY A 770 5.30 35.59 -1.83
N PRO A 771 5.48 35.16 -3.09
CA PRO A 771 5.51 33.74 -3.43
C PRO A 771 6.79 33.05 -2.94
N GLY A 772 6.65 31.84 -2.39
CA GLY A 772 7.74 31.02 -1.85
C GLY A 772 8.22 31.44 -0.47
N GLY A 773 8.87 30.51 0.23
CA GLY A 773 9.47 30.72 1.55
C GLY A 773 10.96 30.37 1.57
N PRO A 774 11.64 30.42 2.73
CA PRO A 774 13.01 29.91 2.87
C PRO A 774 13.07 28.38 2.70
N ASN A 775 14.27 27.79 2.76
CA ASN A 775 14.40 26.34 2.73
C ASN A 775 13.66 25.68 3.90
N LEU A 776 12.85 24.65 3.62
CA LEU A 776 12.20 23.83 4.63
C LEU A 776 13.12 22.66 5.01
N SER A 777 13.73 22.74 6.19
CA SER A 777 14.61 21.70 6.74
C SER A 777 13.90 20.93 7.86
N ILE A 778 13.87 19.60 7.74
CA ILE A 778 13.24 18.72 8.72
C ILE A 778 14.27 17.71 9.24
N TYR A 779 14.44 17.66 10.56
CA TYR A 779 15.28 16.72 11.28
C TYR A 779 14.47 15.55 11.83
N PHE A 780 15.04 14.35 11.75
CA PHE A 780 14.43 13.13 12.29
C PHE A 780 15.49 12.15 12.77
N THR A 781 15.07 11.14 13.53
CA THR A 781 15.94 10.06 14.02
C THR A 781 15.52 8.70 13.48
N GLY A 782 16.46 7.87 13.05
CA GLY A 782 16.17 6.48 12.66
C GLY A 782 15.70 5.64 13.85
N THR A 783 14.68 4.81 13.68
CA THR A 783 14.20 3.86 14.72
C THR A 783 14.07 2.44 14.17
N GLU A 784 13.82 1.47 15.05
CA GLU A 784 13.55 0.09 14.64
C GLU A 784 12.30 0.00 13.77
N SER A 785 12.21 -1.09 13.00
CA SER A 785 10.98 -1.43 12.26
C SER A 785 9.80 -1.54 13.24
N VAL A 786 8.63 -1.07 12.80
CA VAL A 786 7.41 -1.08 13.61
C VAL A 786 6.34 -1.93 12.92
N GLN A 787 5.57 -2.68 13.71
CA GLN A 787 4.41 -3.44 13.23
C GLN A 787 3.17 -2.54 13.20
N SER A 788 3.16 -1.59 12.28
CA SER A 788 2.01 -0.72 11.99
C SER A 788 1.90 -0.46 10.49
N VAL A 789 0.74 -0.01 10.05
CA VAL A 789 0.47 0.29 8.64
C VAL A 789 0.32 1.78 8.45
N PHE A 790 1.24 2.36 7.67
CA PHE A 790 1.22 3.76 7.30
C PHE A 790 0.15 4.01 6.23
N THR A 791 -0.91 4.74 6.60
CA THR A 791 -2.05 5.03 5.72
C THR A 791 -2.12 6.55 5.49
N PRO A 792 -1.59 7.03 4.36
CA PRO A 792 -1.60 8.46 4.07
C PRO A 792 -2.92 8.85 3.39
N LEU A 793 -3.56 9.91 3.89
CA LEU A 793 -4.89 10.36 3.50
C LEU A 793 -4.83 11.76 2.87
N ARG A 794 -5.87 12.12 2.12
CA ARG A 794 -6.05 13.46 1.57
C ARG A 794 -7.49 13.92 1.73
N ASN A 795 -7.68 15.21 2.00
CA ASN A 795 -9.01 15.72 2.22
C ASN A 795 -9.70 16.03 0.88
N LEU A 796 -10.55 15.14 0.35
CA LEU A 796 -11.15 15.30 -0.99
C LEU A 796 -12.65 14.96 -0.97
N PRO A 797 -13.52 15.58 -1.79
CA PRO A 797 -13.24 16.75 -2.62
C PRO A 797 -13.09 18.01 -1.76
N VAL A 798 -12.51 19.07 -2.32
CA VAL A 798 -12.42 20.40 -1.71
C VAL A 798 -13.05 21.41 -2.64
N ARG A 799 -13.67 22.45 -2.08
CA ARG A 799 -14.24 23.51 -2.91
C ARG A 799 -13.15 24.36 -3.56
N ASP A 800 -12.14 24.77 -2.80
CA ASP A 800 -10.91 25.43 -3.29
C ASP A 800 -10.00 24.37 -3.95
N THR A 801 -10.29 24.01 -5.19
CA THR A 801 -9.59 22.90 -5.87
C THR A 801 -8.18 23.29 -6.28
N ASN A 802 -7.96 24.56 -6.61
CA ASN A 802 -6.66 25.08 -7.02
C ASN A 802 -5.75 25.47 -5.83
N SER A 803 -6.29 25.44 -4.60
CA SER A 803 -5.59 25.76 -3.36
C SER A 803 -5.01 27.17 -3.35
N ASN A 804 -5.77 28.15 -3.86
CA ASN A 804 -5.38 29.56 -3.90
C ASN A 804 -5.93 30.38 -2.71
N TYR A 805 -6.59 29.73 -1.76
CA TYR A 805 -7.15 30.29 -0.53
C TYR A 805 -8.37 31.19 -0.73
N VAL A 806 -8.96 31.21 -1.93
CA VAL A 806 -10.20 31.95 -2.22
C VAL A 806 -11.20 31.03 -2.93
N VAL A 807 -12.48 31.41 -2.85
CA VAL A 807 -13.50 30.76 -3.68
C VAL A 807 -13.65 31.54 -4.97
N ASP A 808 -13.33 30.91 -6.10
CA ASP A 808 -13.34 31.51 -7.44
C ASP A 808 -14.76 31.65 -8.02
N CYS A 809 -15.61 32.39 -7.30
CA CYS A 809 -16.99 32.68 -7.67
C CYS A 809 -17.31 34.16 -7.51
N GLY A 810 -18.17 34.69 -8.40
CA GLY A 810 -18.61 36.10 -8.33
C GLY A 810 -19.38 36.45 -7.05
N THR A 811 -19.98 35.45 -6.40
CA THR A 811 -20.58 35.54 -5.05
C THR A 811 -20.35 34.21 -4.32
N PRO A 812 -20.23 34.17 -2.98
CA PRO A 812 -19.98 32.93 -2.25
C PRO A 812 -21.05 31.83 -2.47
N GLY A 813 -22.32 32.22 -2.65
CA GLY A 813 -23.44 31.34 -2.99
C GLY A 813 -23.64 31.04 -4.49
N GLY A 814 -22.68 31.41 -5.33
CA GLY A 814 -22.76 31.15 -6.77
C GLY A 814 -22.74 29.65 -7.08
N LYS A 815 -23.63 29.20 -7.97
CA LYS A 815 -23.70 27.81 -8.44
C LYS A 815 -23.16 27.59 -9.86
N GLU A 816 -22.92 28.68 -10.58
CA GLU A 816 -22.47 28.69 -11.97
C GLU A 816 -21.13 29.43 -12.02
N CYS A 817 -20.09 28.79 -11.48
CA CYS A 817 -18.72 29.31 -11.38
C CYS A 817 -17.74 28.13 -11.29
N LEU A 818 -16.43 28.42 -11.20
CA LEU A 818 -15.38 27.41 -11.08
C LEU A 818 -15.60 26.47 -9.89
N GLU A 819 -16.03 27.04 -8.76
CA GLU A 819 -16.12 26.35 -7.47
C GLU A 819 -17.51 26.50 -6.86
N PRO A 820 -18.53 25.82 -7.41
CA PRO A 820 -19.93 26.07 -7.11
C PRO A 820 -20.30 25.81 -5.63
N PHE A 821 -21.32 26.52 -5.15
CA PHE A 821 -21.87 26.33 -3.81
C PHE A 821 -22.74 25.06 -3.77
N ASP A 822 -22.23 24.02 -3.11
CA ASP A 822 -22.87 22.70 -3.02
C ASP A 822 -23.16 22.26 -1.57
N HIS A 823 -23.70 23.17 -0.77
CA HIS A 823 -24.10 22.85 0.59
C HIS A 823 -25.54 22.32 0.66
N GLU A 824 -25.74 21.27 1.44
CA GLU A 824 -27.08 20.78 1.78
C GLU A 824 -27.82 21.76 2.70
N THR A 825 -29.13 21.90 2.51
CA THR A 825 -29.97 22.63 3.46
C THR A 825 -30.06 21.92 4.81
N ASP A 826 -30.04 22.68 5.89
CA ASP A 826 -30.28 22.17 7.24
C ASP A 826 -31.78 21.96 7.57
N GLY A 827 -32.68 22.33 6.65
CA GLY A 827 -34.13 22.26 6.82
C GLY A 827 -34.74 23.40 7.64
N ASN A 828 -33.92 24.32 8.15
CA ASN A 828 -34.30 25.45 9.00
C ASN A 828 -33.96 26.81 8.37
N GLY A 829 -33.77 26.85 7.05
CA GLY A 829 -33.43 28.06 6.31
C GLY A 829 -31.93 28.34 6.18
N GLY A 830 -31.08 27.47 6.73
CA GLY A 830 -29.63 27.52 6.57
C GLY A 830 -29.07 26.32 5.82
N PHE A 831 -27.75 26.19 5.92
CA PHE A 831 -26.97 25.15 5.26
C PHE A 831 -26.04 24.43 6.23
N LYS A 832 -25.80 23.16 5.96
CA LYS A 832 -24.75 22.34 6.59
C LYS A 832 -23.42 22.56 5.86
N PRO A 833 -22.26 22.38 6.51
CA PRO A 833 -20.98 22.36 5.78
C PRO A 833 -20.97 21.20 4.77
N SER A 834 -20.52 21.49 3.55
CA SER A 834 -20.14 20.50 2.54
C SER A 834 -18.79 19.86 2.91
N ALA A 835 -18.33 18.87 2.12
CA ALA A 835 -17.07 18.18 2.39
C ALA A 835 -15.91 19.18 2.49
N ASN A 836 -15.10 19.03 3.54
CA ASN A 836 -13.93 19.86 3.84
C ASN A 836 -14.27 21.35 4.02
N ALA A 837 -15.39 21.64 4.70
CA ALA A 837 -15.80 22.98 5.06
C ALA A 837 -16.12 23.11 6.56
N ALA A 838 -15.99 24.32 7.10
CA ALA A 838 -16.43 24.66 8.45
C ALA A 838 -17.34 25.89 8.47
N LYS A 839 -18.43 25.81 9.25
CA LYS A 839 -19.37 26.91 9.51
C LYS A 839 -18.88 27.71 10.72
N LEU A 840 -18.81 29.02 10.57
CA LEU A 840 -18.52 29.96 11.65
C LEU A 840 -19.74 30.83 11.95
N THR A 841 -20.01 31.07 13.23
CA THR A 841 -21.10 31.94 13.68
C THR A 841 -20.65 32.84 14.83
N VAL A 842 -21.31 33.99 15.01
CA VAL A 842 -21.11 34.85 16.18
C VAL A 842 -22.12 34.47 17.26
N VAL A 843 -21.65 34.24 18.49
CA VAL A 843 -22.50 33.92 19.64
C VAL A 843 -23.51 35.05 19.86
N ASN A 844 -24.80 34.70 19.88
CA ASN A 844 -25.93 35.63 20.01
C ASN A 844 -25.98 36.78 18.98
N GLN A 845 -25.20 36.71 17.88
CA GLN A 845 -25.05 37.79 16.89
C GLN A 845 -24.60 39.13 17.50
N THR A 846 -23.81 39.06 18.56
CA THR A 846 -23.33 40.25 19.28
C THR A 846 -21.85 40.19 19.57
N ALA A 847 -21.18 41.34 19.49
CA ALA A 847 -19.80 41.54 19.89
C ALA A 847 -19.69 42.63 20.96
N THR A 848 -18.50 42.76 21.55
CA THR A 848 -18.12 43.95 22.31
C THR A 848 -17.27 44.83 21.43
N VAL A 849 -17.69 46.07 21.21
CA VAL A 849 -16.96 47.05 20.38
C VAL A 849 -16.67 48.29 21.21
N LEU A 850 -15.39 48.62 21.39
CA LEU A 850 -14.89 49.74 22.20
C LEU A 850 -15.48 49.76 23.62
N GLY A 851 -15.55 48.58 24.26
CA GLY A 851 -16.10 48.42 25.61
C GLY A 851 -17.64 48.48 25.70
N VAL A 852 -18.35 48.62 24.57
CA VAL A 852 -19.81 48.53 24.51
C VAL A 852 -20.23 47.11 24.14
N GLU A 853 -20.87 46.42 25.08
CA GLU A 853 -21.46 45.10 24.85
C GLU A 853 -22.74 45.20 24.00
N GLY A 854 -22.99 44.17 23.20
CA GLY A 854 -24.24 44.04 22.43
C GLY A 854 -24.25 44.77 21.09
N ALA A 855 -23.09 45.16 20.56
CA ALA A 855 -22.97 45.63 19.19
C ALA A 855 -23.33 44.49 18.23
N GLY A 856 -24.11 44.75 17.18
CA GLY A 856 -24.46 43.73 16.19
C GLY A 856 -23.21 43.18 15.50
N ALA A 857 -23.16 41.86 15.36
CA ALA A 857 -22.02 41.19 14.75
C ALA A 857 -22.47 39.90 14.04
N GLN A 858 -21.97 39.67 12.83
CA GLN A 858 -22.39 38.53 12.00
C GLN A 858 -21.28 38.10 11.05
N VAL A 859 -21.18 36.79 10.77
CA VAL A 859 -20.28 36.25 9.75
C VAL A 859 -20.95 36.39 8.38
N GLY A 860 -20.20 36.92 7.41
CA GLY A 860 -20.55 36.92 5.99
C GLY A 860 -21.40 38.08 5.47
N CYS A 861 -22.02 38.89 6.35
CA CYS A 861 -22.77 40.09 5.98
C CYS A 861 -23.03 40.99 7.21
N ASP A 862 -23.54 42.20 6.97
CA ASP A 862 -23.92 43.17 7.99
C ASP A 862 -24.98 42.63 8.97
N ALA A 863 -24.95 43.13 10.21
CA ALA A 863 -25.86 42.67 11.26
C ALA A 863 -27.33 42.94 10.88
N GLY A 864 -28.15 41.89 10.94
CA GLY A 864 -29.58 41.95 10.60
C GLY A 864 -29.91 41.63 9.14
N GLU A 865 -28.91 41.38 8.29
CA GLU A 865 -29.08 40.78 6.97
C GLU A 865 -29.06 39.24 7.04
N ASP A 866 -29.61 38.59 6.01
CA ASP A 866 -29.60 37.12 5.88
C ASP A 866 -28.54 36.70 4.85
N CYS A 867 -27.57 35.91 5.28
CA CYS A 867 -26.41 35.50 4.48
C CYS A 867 -25.89 34.11 4.88
N GLU A 868 -26.79 33.13 4.99
CA GLU A 868 -26.40 31.76 5.36
C GLU A 868 -25.32 31.14 4.46
N GLU A 869 -25.26 31.52 3.18
CA GLU A 869 -24.27 31.03 2.21
C GLU A 869 -22.84 31.57 2.45
N ASN A 870 -22.69 32.66 3.20
CA ASN A 870 -21.41 33.34 3.42
C ASN A 870 -20.74 32.94 4.76
N LYS A 871 -21.25 31.91 5.44
CA LYS A 871 -20.81 31.51 6.80
C LYS A 871 -19.76 30.41 6.83
N PHE A 872 -19.18 30.06 5.68
CA PHE A 872 -18.31 28.90 5.53
C PHE A 872 -16.89 29.28 5.13
N ILE A 873 -15.93 28.53 5.66
CA ILE A 873 -14.55 28.46 5.18
C ILE A 873 -14.28 27.06 4.62
N TYR A 874 -13.45 26.98 3.59
CA TYR A 874 -13.10 25.72 2.91
C TYR A 874 -11.66 25.36 3.23
N GLN A 875 -11.38 24.07 3.34
CA GLN A 875 -10.16 23.56 3.95
C GLN A 875 -9.36 22.73 2.96
N THR A 876 -8.04 22.94 2.94
CA THR A 876 -7.07 22.19 2.12
C THR A 876 -6.01 21.59 3.03
N TYR A 877 -5.88 20.27 3.01
CA TYR A 877 -5.15 19.50 4.03
C TYR A 877 -4.80 18.07 3.58
N GLY A 878 -3.80 17.46 4.23
CA GLY A 878 -3.52 16.03 4.13
C GLY A 878 -3.28 15.46 5.52
N LEU A 879 -3.48 14.17 5.71
CA LEU A 879 -3.28 13.54 7.01
C LEU A 879 -2.54 12.22 6.85
N ASP A 880 -1.43 12.07 7.55
CA ASP A 880 -0.73 10.79 7.61
C ASP A 880 -1.12 10.07 8.91
N THR A 881 -1.36 8.76 8.81
CA THR A 881 -1.83 7.94 9.95
C THR A 881 -1.08 6.62 10.05
N GLU A 882 -1.05 6.04 11.25
CA GLU A 882 -0.59 4.68 11.53
C GLU A 882 -1.76 3.86 12.08
N VAL A 883 -2.12 2.78 11.39
CA VAL A 883 -2.98 1.75 11.97
C VAL A 883 -2.09 0.80 12.76
N VAL A 884 -2.27 0.74 14.08
CA VAL A 884 -1.33 0.04 14.98
C VAL A 884 -1.83 -1.36 15.36
N GLY A 885 -3.13 -1.53 15.63
CA GLY A 885 -3.67 -2.81 16.09
C GLY A 885 -4.83 -2.65 17.07
N PRO A 886 -5.23 -3.71 17.78
CA PRO A 886 -6.43 -3.67 18.61
C PRO A 886 -6.24 -2.85 19.88
N VAL A 887 -7.23 -2.03 20.21
CA VAL A 887 -7.40 -1.50 21.58
C VAL A 887 -7.97 -2.63 22.44
N LEU A 888 -7.33 -2.96 23.56
CA LEU A 888 -7.83 -3.98 24.48
C LEU A 888 -8.69 -3.34 25.59
N ASP A 889 -9.81 -3.97 25.94
CA ASP A 889 -10.63 -3.60 27.09
C ASP A 889 -10.03 -4.09 28.42
N SER A 890 -10.72 -3.82 29.53
CA SER A 890 -10.30 -4.24 30.88
C SER A 890 -10.20 -5.76 31.08
N GLU A 891 -10.79 -6.54 30.17
CA GLU A 891 -10.77 -8.02 30.16
C GLU A 891 -9.72 -8.56 29.18
N GLY A 892 -8.94 -7.68 28.56
CA GLY A 892 -7.91 -8.00 27.56
C GLY A 892 -8.49 -8.40 26.20
N GLN A 893 -9.75 -8.05 25.91
CA GLN A 893 -10.41 -8.36 24.64
C GLN A 893 -10.33 -7.16 23.67
N PRO A 894 -10.19 -7.38 22.35
CA PRO A 894 -10.23 -6.30 21.36
C PRO A 894 -11.57 -5.53 21.37
N ALA A 895 -11.50 -4.23 21.66
CA ALA A 895 -12.63 -3.30 21.74
C ALA A 895 -12.74 -2.35 20.53
N GLY A 896 -11.65 -2.18 19.78
CA GLY A 896 -11.57 -1.30 18.60
C GLY A 896 -10.19 -1.38 17.96
N VAL A 897 -9.92 -0.52 16.99
CA VAL A 897 -8.62 -0.44 16.30
C VAL A 897 -7.97 0.91 16.60
N ARG A 898 -6.76 0.90 17.15
CA ARG A 898 -5.99 2.09 17.49
C ARG A 898 -5.38 2.68 16.22
N VAL A 899 -5.53 3.99 16.06
CA VAL A 899 -4.94 4.77 14.96
C VAL A 899 -4.18 5.94 15.57
N LEU A 900 -2.95 6.17 15.11
CA LEU A 900 -2.18 7.37 15.46
C LEU A 900 -2.16 8.33 14.27
N LEU A 901 -2.34 9.62 14.53
CA LEU A 901 -2.38 10.67 13.51
C LEU A 901 -1.13 11.52 13.67
N TYR A 902 -0.37 11.69 12.59
CA TYR A 902 0.76 12.61 12.57
C TYR A 902 0.25 14.05 12.54
N PRO A 903 0.63 14.90 13.52
CA PRO A 903 0.28 16.30 13.50
C PRO A 903 0.82 17.00 12.24
N THR A 904 -0.02 17.83 11.64
CA THR A 904 0.31 18.64 10.45
C THR A 904 -0.58 19.89 10.43
N LEU A 905 -0.45 20.72 9.40
CA LEU A 905 -1.18 21.97 9.23
C LEU A 905 -2.25 21.88 8.16
N LEU A 906 -3.33 22.64 8.33
CA LEU A 906 -4.48 22.79 7.44
C LEU A 906 -4.62 24.26 7.07
N MET A 907 -4.79 24.55 5.78
CA MET A 907 -5.08 25.90 5.27
C MET A 907 -6.57 26.07 5.02
N THR A 908 -7.09 27.29 5.21
CA THR A 908 -8.47 27.62 4.84
C THR A 908 -8.57 28.84 3.95
N THR A 909 -9.71 28.95 3.25
CA THR A 909 -10.13 30.22 2.67
C THR A 909 -10.40 31.29 3.74
N ASN A 910 -10.51 32.55 3.33
CA ASN A 910 -10.79 33.65 4.26
C ASN A 910 -12.18 33.58 4.88
N ALA A 911 -12.30 34.05 6.12
CA ALA A 911 -13.57 34.40 6.76
C ALA A 911 -13.76 35.91 6.79
N SER A 912 -15.03 36.34 6.71
CA SER A 912 -15.41 37.75 6.83
C SER A 912 -16.39 37.91 7.98
N VAL A 913 -16.04 38.74 8.97
CA VAL A 913 -16.91 39.07 10.11
C VAL A 913 -17.26 40.55 10.05
N PHE A 914 -18.55 40.87 10.09
CA PHE A 914 -19.04 42.25 10.04
C PHE A 914 -19.45 42.70 11.44
N LEU A 915 -19.01 43.90 11.80
CA LEU A 915 -19.28 44.52 13.10
C LEU A 915 -19.99 45.87 12.92
N ASP A 916 -21.05 46.09 13.69
CA ASP A 916 -21.75 47.37 13.72
C ASP A 916 -20.78 48.53 14.02
N GLY A 917 -20.71 49.49 13.09
CA GLY A 917 -19.86 50.68 13.21
C GLY A 917 -18.40 50.51 12.79
N LEU A 918 -17.93 49.29 12.51
CA LEU A 918 -16.56 49.01 12.04
C LEU A 918 -16.51 48.33 10.66
N GLY A 919 -17.62 47.76 10.19
CA GLY A 919 -17.71 47.10 8.88
C GLY A 919 -17.03 45.72 8.84
N GLU A 920 -16.66 45.28 7.65
CA GLU A 920 -16.03 43.98 7.40
C GLU A 920 -14.63 43.87 8.00
N GLN A 921 -14.39 42.80 8.76
CA GLN A 921 -13.09 42.35 9.26
C GLN A 921 -12.75 41.04 8.55
N ARG A 922 -11.68 41.04 7.74
CA ARG A 922 -11.26 39.86 6.97
C ARG A 922 -10.12 39.17 7.68
N THR A 923 -10.26 37.87 7.93
CA THR A 923 -9.20 37.07 8.59
C THR A 923 -8.00 36.80 7.70
N GLY A 924 -8.15 36.94 6.37
CA GLY A 924 -7.25 36.28 5.43
C GLY A 924 -7.34 34.74 5.53
N PRO A 925 -6.48 34.01 4.80
CA PRO A 925 -6.35 32.56 4.99
C PRO A 925 -6.03 32.24 6.45
N GLN A 926 -6.70 31.22 7.01
CA GLN A 926 -6.44 30.77 8.37
C GLN A 926 -5.66 29.46 8.34
N ILE A 927 -4.78 29.29 9.32
CA ILE A 927 -3.94 28.11 9.48
C ILE A 927 -4.36 27.41 10.75
N LEU A 928 -4.80 26.16 10.64
CA LEU A 928 -5.06 25.29 11.78
C LEU A 928 -3.89 24.31 11.87
N ARG A 929 -3.25 24.22 13.03
CA ARG A 929 -2.17 23.25 13.28
C ARG A 929 -2.63 22.23 14.29
N MET A 930 -2.52 20.96 13.94
CA MET A 930 -2.67 19.88 14.89
C MET A 930 -1.45 19.86 15.82
N THR A 931 -1.69 19.71 17.11
CA THR A 931 -0.62 19.73 18.13
C THR A 931 -0.21 18.33 18.55
N TYR A 932 1.04 18.19 19.01
CA TYR A 932 1.48 16.98 19.67
C TYR A 932 0.92 16.90 21.10
N GLY A 933 0.46 15.71 21.48
CA GLY A 933 0.07 15.39 22.85
C GLY A 933 1.24 15.03 23.74
N GLU A 934 0.94 14.66 24.98
CA GLU A 934 1.94 14.21 25.95
C GLU A 934 2.51 12.82 25.56
N PRO A 935 3.85 12.67 25.46
CA PRO A 935 4.47 11.38 25.18
C PRO A 935 4.16 10.30 26.23
N THR A 936 3.93 9.07 25.76
CA THR A 936 3.77 7.88 26.61
C THR A 936 4.68 6.74 26.13
N GLU A 937 4.78 5.65 26.89
CA GLU A 937 5.58 4.48 26.49
C GLU A 937 5.11 3.89 25.13
N ASP A 938 3.80 3.81 24.93
CA ASP A 938 3.16 3.26 23.72
C ASP A 938 2.84 4.33 22.65
N ASN A 939 3.24 5.59 22.88
CA ASN A 939 3.14 6.73 21.97
C ASN A 939 4.24 7.75 22.29
N PRO A 940 5.52 7.40 22.02
CA PRO A 940 6.67 8.18 22.48
C PRO A 940 6.82 9.54 21.80
N LEU A 941 6.12 9.76 20.69
CA LEU A 941 6.08 11.06 20.00
C LEU A 941 4.90 11.94 20.45
N GLY A 942 3.94 11.41 21.22
CA GLY A 942 2.72 12.14 21.54
C GLY A 942 1.86 12.40 20.30
N LEU A 943 1.75 11.44 19.37
CA LEU A 943 0.86 11.56 18.22
C LEU A 943 -0.60 11.64 18.67
N VAL A 944 -1.46 12.29 17.90
CA VAL A 944 -2.89 12.33 18.22
C VAL A 944 -3.47 10.92 18.11
N GLU A 945 -4.28 10.51 19.07
CA GLU A 945 -4.85 9.16 19.13
C GLU A 945 -6.31 9.15 18.68
N GLY A 946 -6.63 8.17 17.85
CA GLY A 946 -7.99 7.85 17.42
C GLY A 946 -8.31 6.37 17.53
N VAL A 947 -9.59 6.04 17.43
CA VAL A 947 -10.09 4.66 17.49
C VAL A 947 -11.15 4.40 16.43
N ILE A 948 -11.06 3.25 15.77
CA ILE A 948 -12.11 2.72 14.90
C ILE A 948 -12.93 1.70 15.69
N THR A 949 -14.24 1.89 15.72
CA THR A 949 -15.19 1.00 16.42
C THR A 949 -16.39 0.68 15.54
N GLU A 950 -17.16 -0.33 15.91
CA GLU A 950 -18.45 -0.61 15.27
C GLU A 950 -19.49 0.44 15.69
N GLY A 951 -20.05 1.15 14.71
CA GLY A 951 -21.06 2.18 14.90
C GLY A 951 -22.46 1.60 15.19
N PRO A 952 -23.44 2.45 15.57
CA PRO A 952 -24.80 2.01 15.88
C PRO A 952 -25.55 1.33 14.71
N ASP A 953 -25.13 1.61 13.48
CA ASP A 953 -25.64 1.05 12.23
C ASP A 953 -24.78 -0.12 11.71
N GLY A 954 -23.79 -0.57 12.49
CA GLY A 954 -22.85 -1.61 12.13
C GLY A 954 -21.66 -1.13 11.29
N ARG A 955 -21.65 0.12 10.81
CA ARG A 955 -20.53 0.64 9.99
C ARG A 955 -19.31 0.95 10.84
N PRO A 956 -18.08 0.79 10.33
CA PRO A 956 -16.90 1.28 11.03
C PRO A 956 -17.03 2.79 11.25
N THR A 957 -16.78 3.24 12.48
CA THR A 957 -16.83 4.64 12.88
C THR A 957 -15.49 5.02 13.48
N PHE A 958 -14.89 6.07 12.95
CA PHE A 958 -13.66 6.66 13.47
C PHE A 958 -13.97 7.79 14.45
N MET A 959 -13.24 7.83 15.56
CA MET A 959 -13.35 8.84 16.60
C MET A 959 -11.97 9.31 17.04
N ALA A 960 -11.78 10.62 17.17
CA ALA A 960 -10.56 11.23 17.69
C ALA A 960 -10.87 12.55 18.39
N THR A 961 -10.00 12.95 19.33
CA THR A 961 -9.97 14.33 19.85
C THR A 961 -8.70 14.97 19.35
N ALA A 962 -8.83 16.06 18.61
CA ALA A 962 -7.71 16.81 18.07
C ALA A 962 -7.58 18.15 18.80
N ASP A 963 -6.45 18.35 19.47
CA ASP A 963 -6.06 19.65 20.01
C ASP A 963 -5.34 20.44 18.92
N LEU A 964 -5.82 21.66 18.68
CA LEU A 964 -5.46 22.49 17.54
C LEU A 964 -5.04 23.88 17.99
N THR A 965 -4.20 24.53 17.21
CA THR A 965 -3.98 25.98 17.28
C THR A 965 -4.41 26.67 16.00
N LEU A 966 -5.02 27.85 16.14
CA LEU A 966 -5.48 28.71 15.03
C LEU A 966 -4.57 29.94 14.89
N ASP A 967 -4.08 30.16 13.68
CA ASP A 967 -3.32 31.32 13.28
C ASP A 967 -4.04 32.06 12.14
N ALA A 968 -4.11 33.39 12.22
CA ALA A 968 -4.66 34.26 11.18
C ALA A 968 -3.72 35.45 10.95
N PRO A 969 -2.53 35.23 10.36
CA PRO A 969 -1.49 36.25 10.22
C PRO A 969 -1.92 37.43 9.33
N ASP A 970 -2.81 37.19 8.38
CA ASP A 970 -3.35 38.19 7.46
C ASP A 970 -4.65 38.85 7.95
N LEU A 971 -5.00 38.69 9.24
CA LEU A 971 -6.21 39.30 9.81
C LEU A 971 -6.09 40.82 9.83
N THR A 972 -6.95 41.45 9.05
CA THR A 972 -7.09 42.90 8.99
C THR A 972 -7.89 43.40 10.19
N VAL A 973 -7.26 44.24 11.01
CA VAL A 973 -7.89 44.88 12.18
C VAL A 973 -8.16 46.37 11.89
N PRO A 974 -9.16 46.99 12.53
CA PRO A 974 -9.37 48.42 12.41
C PRO A 974 -8.13 49.18 12.92
N LEU A 975 -7.69 50.22 12.21
CA LEU A 975 -6.51 51.02 12.58
C LEU A 975 -5.20 50.20 12.58
N GLU A 976 -4.87 49.63 11.41
CA GLU A 976 -3.61 48.91 11.16
C GLU A 976 -2.39 49.64 11.76
N GLY A 977 -1.57 48.89 12.50
CA GLY A 977 -0.36 49.39 13.15
C GLY A 977 -0.55 49.99 14.57
N ALA A 978 -1.79 50.17 15.03
CA ALA A 978 -2.10 50.60 16.41
C ALA A 978 -2.79 49.51 17.26
N LEU A 979 -3.47 48.57 16.61
CA LEU A 979 -4.17 47.45 17.25
C LEU A 979 -3.50 46.10 16.90
N ARG A 980 -3.64 45.13 17.80
CA ARG A 980 -3.14 43.73 17.68
C ARG A 980 -4.30 42.75 17.88
N HIS A 981 -4.21 41.53 17.34
CA HIS A 981 -5.17 40.46 17.61
C HIS A 981 -4.51 39.26 18.31
N ASN A 982 -5.33 38.38 18.90
CA ASN A 982 -4.87 37.18 19.61
C ASN A 982 -4.83 35.89 18.77
N LEU A 983 -5.18 35.94 17.48
CA LEU A 983 -5.13 34.76 16.58
C LEU A 983 -3.71 34.42 16.11
N TYR A 984 -2.83 34.16 17.06
CA TYR A 984 -1.51 33.56 16.88
C TYR A 984 -1.41 32.40 17.86
N SER A 985 -1.27 31.17 17.35
CA SER A 985 -1.30 29.93 18.13
C SER A 985 -2.52 29.84 19.07
N TYR A 986 -3.70 30.29 18.65
CA TYR A 986 -4.89 30.31 19.52
C TYR A 986 -5.42 28.88 19.75
N PRO A 987 -5.42 28.34 20.98
CA PRO A 987 -5.75 26.93 21.22
C PRO A 987 -7.26 26.67 21.21
N PHE A 988 -7.67 25.55 20.64
CA PHE A 988 -9.01 24.99 20.72
C PHE A 988 -9.00 23.49 20.42
N SER A 989 -10.06 22.76 20.77
CA SER A 989 -10.14 21.31 20.53
C SER A 989 -11.37 20.94 19.71
N LEU A 990 -11.23 19.92 18.86
CA LEU A 990 -12.34 19.30 18.15
C LEU A 990 -12.52 17.85 18.64
N GLU A 991 -13.74 17.52 19.05
CA GLU A 991 -14.17 16.15 19.24
C GLU A 991 -14.78 15.66 17.92
N LEU A 992 -14.08 14.75 17.23
CA LEU A 992 -14.43 14.34 15.87
C LEU A 992 -14.98 12.92 15.85
N LYS A 993 -16.05 12.72 15.07
CA LYS A 993 -16.68 11.42 14.86
C LYS A 993 -17.31 11.30 13.48
N GLY A 994 -17.20 10.13 12.86
CA GLY A 994 -17.95 9.81 11.65
C GLY A 994 -17.60 8.46 11.02
N PRO A 995 -18.36 8.05 10.00
CA PRO A 995 -18.25 6.73 9.40
C PRO A 995 -17.02 6.59 8.50
N ILE A 996 -16.62 5.33 8.31
CA ILE A 996 -15.68 4.90 7.27
C ILE A 996 -16.44 4.12 6.20
N THR A 997 -16.25 4.48 4.94
CA THR A 997 -16.85 3.80 3.78
C THR A 997 -15.74 3.27 2.88
N PHE A 998 -15.83 2.01 2.44
CA PHE A 998 -14.90 1.43 1.47
C PHE A 998 -15.55 1.42 0.09
N PHE A 999 -14.81 1.89 -0.90
CA PHE A 999 -15.25 2.05 -2.27
C PHE A 999 -15.08 0.75 -3.05
N ASP A 1000 -15.88 0.54 -4.08
CA ASP A 1000 -15.70 -0.56 -5.04
C ASP A 1000 -14.40 -0.46 -5.88
N ASP A 1001 -13.66 0.65 -5.79
CA ASP A 1001 -12.28 0.79 -6.30
C ASP A 1001 -11.19 0.56 -5.23
N GLY A 1002 -11.59 0.15 -4.03
CA GLY A 1002 -10.71 -0.19 -2.92
C GLY A 1002 -10.21 0.99 -2.09
N ARG A 1003 -10.45 2.25 -2.51
CA ARG A 1003 -10.17 3.40 -1.65
C ARG A 1003 -11.09 3.41 -0.44
N MET A 1004 -10.63 4.06 0.62
CA MET A 1004 -11.36 4.26 1.86
C MET A 1004 -11.67 5.74 2.05
N GLN A 1005 -12.91 6.04 2.41
CA GLN A 1005 -13.37 7.36 2.82
C GLN A 1005 -13.61 7.41 4.32
N ILE A 1006 -13.13 8.46 4.98
CA ILE A 1006 -13.37 8.74 6.40
C ILE A 1006 -14.02 10.11 6.51
N GLU A 1007 -15.30 10.11 6.88
CA GLU A 1007 -16.03 11.33 7.20
C GLU A 1007 -15.89 11.64 8.70
N GLN A 1008 -15.70 12.91 9.04
CA GLN A 1008 -15.64 13.37 10.43
C GLN A 1008 -16.44 14.65 10.60
N ARG A 1009 -17.23 14.72 11.67
CA ARG A 1009 -17.93 15.94 12.10
C ARG A 1009 -17.66 16.20 13.57
N ASN A 1010 -17.64 17.47 13.95
CA ASN A 1010 -17.44 17.85 15.35
C ASN A 1010 -18.70 17.58 16.19
N THR A 1011 -18.52 17.03 17.39
CA THR A 1011 -19.59 16.78 18.38
C THR A 1011 -19.63 17.83 19.48
N ASN A 1012 -18.53 18.55 19.70
CA ASN A 1012 -18.46 19.69 20.63
C ASN A 1012 -18.77 21.02 19.91
N VAL A 1013 -18.93 22.10 20.69
CA VAL A 1013 -19.11 23.48 20.18
C VAL A 1013 -17.92 24.33 20.62
N PRO A 1014 -16.82 24.37 19.84
CA PRO A 1014 -15.67 25.22 20.15
C PRO A 1014 -16.06 26.71 20.14
N GLU A 1015 -15.67 27.42 21.19
CA GLU A 1015 -15.76 28.89 21.30
C GLU A 1015 -14.40 29.52 20.98
N LEU A 1016 -14.39 30.52 20.09
CA LEU A 1016 -13.21 31.23 19.62
C LEU A 1016 -13.39 32.72 19.93
N ASP A 1017 -12.77 33.20 21.00
CA ASP A 1017 -12.83 34.61 21.39
C ASP A 1017 -11.76 35.42 20.66
N VAL A 1018 -12.14 36.07 19.56
CA VAL A 1018 -11.23 36.97 18.83
C VAL A 1018 -11.15 38.30 19.56
N LEU A 1019 -9.97 38.62 20.07
CA LEU A 1019 -9.68 39.82 20.85
C LEU A 1019 -8.77 40.74 20.04
N VAL A 1020 -9.17 42.01 19.92
CA VAL A 1020 -8.34 43.08 19.37
C VAL A 1020 -7.94 44.04 20.50
N THR A 1021 -6.65 44.20 20.73
CA THR A 1021 -6.06 44.97 21.84
C THR A 1021 -5.21 46.13 21.32
N THR A 1022 -4.92 47.13 22.16
CA THR A 1022 -4.05 48.26 21.82
C THR A 1022 -2.60 47.98 22.21
N ASP A 1023 -1.66 48.53 21.45
CA ASP A 1023 -0.24 48.42 21.77
C ASP A 1023 0.15 49.27 23.02
N ASN A 1024 0.77 48.66 24.03
CA ASN A 1024 1.31 49.38 25.22
C ASN A 1024 2.42 50.38 24.83
N ALA A 1025 2.92 50.34 23.59
CA ALA A 1025 4.02 51.16 23.10
C ALA A 1025 3.62 52.57 22.60
N ILE A 1026 2.33 52.93 22.53
CA ILE A 1026 1.88 54.22 21.98
C ILE A 1026 1.32 55.16 23.07
N LEU A 1027 2.19 55.62 23.97
CA LEU A 1027 1.93 56.84 24.78
C LEU A 1027 2.87 58.00 24.39
N GLY A 1028 3.42 57.98 23.16
CA GLY A 1028 4.39 58.97 22.69
C GLY A 1028 4.03 59.73 21.41
N GLY A 1029 2.99 59.33 20.68
CA GLY A 1029 2.64 59.89 19.37
C GLY A 1029 1.16 60.22 19.28
N THR A 1030 0.84 61.39 18.75
CA THR A 1030 -0.51 61.94 18.62
C THR A 1030 -1.45 61.01 17.84
N ILE A 1031 -2.33 60.28 18.53
CA ILE A 1031 -3.51 59.66 17.94
C ILE A 1031 -4.67 60.66 18.04
N ASP A 1032 -5.23 61.05 16.88
CA ASP A 1032 -6.58 61.59 16.79
C ASP A 1032 -7.49 60.37 16.52
N PHE A 1033 -8.09 59.76 17.56
CA PHE A 1033 -9.09 58.65 17.44
C PHE A 1033 -10.46 59.21 17.01
N ALA A 1034 -10.37 60.09 16.04
CA ALA A 1034 -10.40 61.54 16.13
C ALA A 1034 -11.00 62.26 17.39
N SER A 1035 -11.02 63.57 17.36
CA SER A 1035 -12.26 64.27 17.05
C SER A 1035 -13.49 63.44 16.57
N CYS A 1036 -13.52 62.10 16.43
CA CYS A 1036 -14.04 61.47 15.22
C CYS A 1036 -15.53 61.39 15.25
N LEU A 1037 -16.09 60.86 16.33
CA LEU A 1037 -17.53 60.62 16.36
C LEU A 1037 -18.23 61.29 17.55
N GLY A 1038 -17.54 61.63 18.64
CA GLY A 1038 -18.19 62.11 19.88
C GLY A 1038 -17.59 63.31 20.61
N GLY A 1039 -16.31 63.65 20.43
CA GLY A 1039 -15.77 64.96 20.87
C GLY A 1039 -16.27 66.12 20.00
N LEU A 1040 -16.79 65.78 18.80
CA LEU A 1040 -17.23 66.65 17.71
C LEU A 1040 -18.41 67.59 18.04
N LEU A 1041 -19.02 67.46 19.23
CA LEU A 1041 -20.05 68.39 19.73
C LEU A 1041 -19.71 69.07 21.07
N THR A 1042 -18.68 68.66 21.83
CA THR A 1042 -18.41 69.22 23.18
C THR A 1042 -16.95 69.39 23.63
N GLY A 1043 -15.95 68.87 22.90
CA GLY A 1043 -14.53 69.22 23.11
C GLY A 1043 -13.80 68.62 24.31
N ASP A 1044 -14.16 67.42 24.77
CA ASP A 1044 -13.44 66.69 25.84
C ASP A 1044 -12.71 65.45 25.28
N THR A 1045 -11.39 65.35 25.53
CA THR A 1045 -10.51 64.27 25.08
C THR A 1045 -10.24 63.21 26.16
N THR A 1046 -10.71 63.41 27.40
CA THR A 1046 -10.50 62.46 28.51
C THR A 1046 -11.31 61.17 28.36
N ALA A 1047 -12.41 61.20 27.61
CA ALA A 1047 -13.24 60.02 27.32
C ALA A 1047 -12.53 58.95 26.47
N CYS A 1048 -11.52 59.32 25.66
CA CYS A 1048 -10.72 58.36 24.87
C CYS A 1048 -9.66 57.65 25.72
N GLU A 1049 -9.08 58.34 26.71
CA GLU A 1049 -8.23 57.70 27.72
C GLU A 1049 -9.06 56.76 28.59
N GLU A 1050 -10.30 57.11 28.99
CA GLU A 1050 -11.17 56.21 29.76
C GLU A 1050 -11.64 54.97 28.97
N LEU A 1051 -12.01 55.12 27.68
CA LEU A 1051 -12.49 54.02 26.82
C LEU A 1051 -11.42 52.95 26.54
N LEU A 1052 -10.15 53.37 26.47
CA LEU A 1052 -8.99 52.49 26.26
C LEU A 1052 -8.28 52.11 27.58
N SER A 1053 -8.48 52.84 28.68
CA SER A 1053 -7.88 52.52 29.99
C SER A 1053 -8.57 51.35 30.72
N GLY A 1054 -9.72 50.90 30.23
CA GLY A 1054 -10.48 49.77 30.78
C GLY A 1054 -10.25 48.44 30.06
N THR A 1055 -9.45 48.42 28.99
CA THR A 1055 -9.16 47.20 28.24
C THR A 1055 -8.05 46.44 28.95
N THR A 1056 -8.33 45.19 29.31
CA THR A 1056 -7.33 44.22 29.78
C THR A 1056 -7.05 43.23 28.66
N GLU A 1057 -5.98 42.44 28.77
CA GLU A 1057 -5.73 41.28 27.90
C GLU A 1057 -6.93 40.33 27.81
N SER A 1058 -7.82 40.32 28.82
CA SER A 1058 -9.03 39.49 28.87
C SER A 1058 -10.30 40.12 28.29
N SER A 1059 -10.32 41.43 28.02
CA SER A 1059 -11.54 42.14 27.59
C SER A 1059 -11.42 42.80 26.21
N GLY A 1060 -10.21 43.14 25.76
CA GLY A 1060 -9.96 43.75 24.45
C GLY A 1060 -10.63 45.12 24.24
N ALA A 1061 -10.21 45.84 23.19
CA ALA A 1061 -10.96 46.97 22.64
C ALA A 1061 -12.10 46.48 21.73
N VAL A 1062 -11.92 45.32 21.08
CA VAL A 1062 -12.99 44.57 20.41
C VAL A 1062 -12.91 43.12 20.88
N LYS A 1063 -14.06 42.52 21.21
CA LYS A 1063 -14.22 41.09 21.47
C LYS A 1063 -15.30 40.53 20.57
N ILE A 1064 -14.94 39.58 19.71
CA ILE A 1064 -15.85 38.87 18.81
C ILE A 1064 -15.94 37.42 19.30
N PRO A 1065 -17.05 37.02 19.94
CA PRO A 1065 -17.24 35.64 20.37
C PRO A 1065 -17.70 34.81 19.16
N LEU A 1066 -16.76 34.15 18.49
CA LEU A 1066 -17.06 33.19 17.43
C LEU A 1066 -17.32 31.80 18.03
N GLN A 1067 -18.09 30.99 17.32
CA GLN A 1067 -18.27 29.58 17.64
C GLN A 1067 -18.36 28.75 16.37
N ILE A 1068 -17.88 27.52 16.48
CA ILE A 1068 -18.12 26.45 15.51
C ILE A 1068 -19.30 25.63 16.06
N PRO A 1069 -20.48 25.65 15.41
CA PRO A 1069 -21.64 24.91 15.91
C PRO A 1069 -21.39 23.39 15.88
N GLU A 1070 -22.17 22.63 16.63
CA GLU A 1070 -22.16 21.16 16.54
C GLU A 1070 -22.45 20.73 15.10
N GLN A 1071 -21.71 19.74 14.57
CA GLN A 1071 -21.73 19.34 13.16
C GLN A 1071 -21.34 20.48 12.18
N GLY A 1072 -20.77 21.57 12.67
CA GLY A 1072 -20.33 22.74 11.93
C GLY A 1072 -19.06 22.53 11.14
N VAL A 1073 -18.25 21.52 11.46
CA VAL A 1073 -17.11 21.05 10.67
C VAL A 1073 -17.50 19.77 9.96
N TYR A 1074 -17.10 19.66 8.70
CA TYR A 1074 -17.12 18.40 7.97
C TYR A 1074 -15.75 18.19 7.33
N LEU A 1075 -14.98 17.23 7.85
CA LEU A 1075 -13.75 16.74 7.23
C LEU A 1075 -14.08 15.47 6.45
N ASN A 1076 -13.54 15.36 5.24
CA ASN A 1076 -13.68 14.16 4.42
C ASN A 1076 -12.31 13.74 3.88
N PHE A 1077 -11.83 12.59 4.31
CA PHE A 1077 -10.54 12.03 3.91
C PHE A 1077 -10.71 10.84 3.00
N ILE A 1078 -9.86 10.76 1.98
CA ILE A 1078 -9.78 9.63 1.04
C ILE A 1078 -8.36 9.05 1.11
N SER A 1079 -8.24 7.73 1.13
CA SER A 1079 -6.95 7.05 0.97
C SER A 1079 -6.42 7.20 -0.46
N ASN A 1080 -5.11 7.11 -0.62
CA ASN A 1080 -4.50 7.05 -1.96
C ASN A 1080 -5.02 5.83 -2.77
N PRO A 1081 -4.91 5.87 -4.11
CA PRO A 1081 -5.11 4.69 -4.96
C PRO A 1081 -4.24 3.51 -4.51
N ILE A 1082 -4.74 2.29 -4.63
CA ILE A 1082 -4.05 1.06 -4.19
C ILE A 1082 -2.86 0.72 -5.09
N LYS A 1083 -3.06 0.86 -6.40
CA LYS A 1083 -2.04 0.63 -7.43
C LYS A 1083 -1.68 1.97 -8.03
N GLU A 1084 -0.39 2.24 -8.21
CA GLU A 1084 0.09 3.51 -8.74
C GLU A 1084 1.24 3.28 -9.72
N ILE A 1085 1.40 4.20 -10.68
CA ILE A 1085 2.59 4.30 -11.52
C ILE A 1085 3.20 5.67 -11.23
N PRO A 1086 4.43 5.75 -10.72
CA PRO A 1086 5.07 7.04 -10.54
C PRO A 1086 5.37 7.67 -11.90
N ALA A 1087 5.20 8.99 -12.00
CA ALA A 1087 5.48 9.74 -13.21
C ALA A 1087 6.99 9.77 -13.55
N LYS A 1088 7.85 9.70 -12.51
CA LYS A 1088 9.31 9.65 -12.67
C LYS A 1088 9.95 8.91 -11.50
N GLN A 1089 10.94 8.09 -11.80
CA GLN A 1089 11.79 7.37 -10.84
C GLN A 1089 13.28 7.60 -11.12
#